data_AF-A0A8J3J631-F1
#
_entry.id   AF-A0A8J3J631-F1
#
_cell.length_a   1.000
_cell.length_b   1.000
_cell.length_c   1.000
_cell.angle_alpha   90.00
_cell.angle_beta   90.00
_cell.angle_gamma   90.00
#
_symmetry.space_group_name_H-M   'P 1'
#
loop_
_entity.id
_entity.type
_entity.pdbx_description
1 polymer ?
#
loop_
_entity_poly.entity_id
_entity_poly.type
_entity_poly.pdbx_seq_one_letter_code
_entity_poly.pdbx_strand_id
1 'polypeptide(L)'
;MRLHRLTAALGVTSVVAFGLAAPAFSAPDAHPRASTAAATSIEINRTTRPVAPGVTLSSFDRYETGGWLRAQSLSVDLSGGNGVDYLSADPIANDQPISTQVKARPRAVAAINGDFFDINDTGAPEGVGVSDGDLVKSPNDGWNNAVSIDPKGAGRILQLYFDGTVTLPSGERKLAQYNGTRIASGGIGEYTSAWGSMSRGRPVQGASDTAEVTVHDGKVSAAAGAPGSGAIAKGDYVLVGREAGADALRGLTVGDPVSVAYAPRTSDGSSVRTAIGANQLLVVNGAVQSPADDALAARSAVGFSRDGSRMYLLTVDGKQTDSVGITVPEMARMMAEMGAYNAVNIDGGGSSTLLARRPGTSTLALENSPSDGSERPVANGLAVTAPAGSGTLQGFWVSTKADAESAPTVDTRPGGHPDRVFPGLTRSLSATGYDETYGPAAGSPTWLSSSGAVGTVDRAGTFHARGTGTVTVTAHRGTARGRTTLTVLGQLQRIGADTGRVGLANGNATGHFGIVGYDASGFTAPIEPSDVSLEYDRSLLSVGSDANGNFTVKALKDSGATLVTAKVRGYTVQVPVTVGLTDQSVATFDDAAQWTFSAARATGSVQAGDGHTGTGLTMSYDFTQSTATRAAYASPPKPITVPGQPHAFGMWLYGNGHGEWPTLDFVDAAGTHQLLRGDHMTWTGWKYVEIPVPAGVSYPLTLSRFYVAETRADTKYQGSLMLDDLVAKVPPAVDTPAASTVRDPVVIQNGTLAGRNWRFAVMSDAQFVARDPDSDIARSARRTLREIRAAKPDFLVIDGDLVDEGSPEDLSFAHRMLTEELGDAVPWYYVPGNHEVMGGKITNFTAEFGAAQRVFDHKGTRFVTLDTSSLTLRGGGFDQIALLRKALDDAAKDPSVNSVMLLEHVPPRDPTPQQGSQLGDRKEAELVENWLADFGRTTGKGVGFVSGHVGVFHASHVDGVPYVINGNSGKNPAAPADQGGFVGWTEFGVNPVSAHDQAARRADPYGAPSDWLAARIRPQTDTVTLTAPSTLSVGTQAKAAATLSQQGHDVPVAYPVSADWSGSSGVAFGDERGSAVVRYDPVTGTLTGLRRGTATLAVDVNGVRATATVTVH
;
A
#
# COMPACT_ATOMS: atom_id res chain seq x y z
N MET A 1 -27.94 34.01 -51.34
CA MET A 1 -27.96 35.14 -52.29
C MET A 1 -28.35 36.39 -51.50
N ARG A 2 -27.40 37.34 -51.31
CA ARG A 2 -27.49 38.78 -50.89
C ARG A 2 -28.32 39.20 -49.64
N LEU A 3 -27.95 40.17 -48.80
CA LEU A 3 -26.71 40.89 -48.42
C LEU A 3 -27.14 41.94 -47.34
N HIS A 4 -26.28 42.20 -46.33
CA HIS A 4 -26.13 43.48 -45.57
C HIS A 4 -27.21 43.92 -44.56
N ARG A 5 -26.96 44.75 -43.53
CA ARG A 5 -25.84 45.14 -42.63
C ARG A 5 -26.40 46.33 -41.78
N LEU A 6 -25.87 46.54 -40.56
CA LEU A 6 -25.85 47.77 -39.73
C LEU A 6 -27.07 48.19 -38.85
N THR A 7 -26.89 47.91 -37.54
CA THR A 7 -26.99 48.76 -36.33
C THR A 7 -27.70 50.13 -36.36
N ALA A 8 -28.60 50.37 -35.38
CA ALA A 8 -28.52 51.47 -34.39
C ALA A 8 -29.58 51.39 -33.25
N ALA A 9 -29.07 51.50 -32.03
CA ALA A 9 -29.61 52.13 -30.80
C ALA A 9 -31.04 51.81 -30.28
N LEU A 10 -31.07 51.01 -29.21
CA LEU A 10 -32.13 50.98 -28.19
C LEU A 10 -31.97 52.14 -27.21
N GLY A 11 -33.11 52.70 -26.79
CA GLY A 11 -33.26 53.33 -25.48
C GLY A 11 -34.73 53.29 -25.08
N VAL A 12 -35.10 52.41 -24.14
CA VAL A 12 -36.29 52.54 -23.27
C VAL A 12 -36.06 51.73 -21.99
N THR A 13 -36.06 52.47 -20.89
CA THR A 13 -36.59 52.19 -19.54
C THR A 13 -37.19 50.80 -19.27
N SER A 14 -36.58 50.06 -18.36
CA SER A 14 -37.13 48.83 -17.76
C SER A 14 -37.77 49.12 -16.40
N VAL A 15 -39.06 48.77 -16.27
CA VAL A 15 -39.80 48.66 -15.01
C VAL A 15 -39.74 47.22 -14.51
N VAL A 16 -39.54 47.10 -13.20
CA VAL A 16 -39.33 45.89 -12.40
C VAL A 16 -40.62 45.06 -12.28
N ALA A 17 -40.53 43.74 -12.48
CA ALA A 17 -41.46 42.75 -11.95
C ALA A 17 -40.70 41.48 -11.54
N PHE A 18 -40.98 41.01 -10.32
CA PHE A 18 -40.29 39.94 -9.59
C PHE A 18 -40.47 38.55 -10.22
N GLY A 19 -39.37 37.83 -10.37
CA GLY A 19 -39.32 36.38 -10.55
C GLY A 19 -38.27 35.79 -9.59
N LEU A 20 -38.70 34.88 -8.71
CA LEU A 20 -37.86 34.15 -7.75
C LEU A 20 -36.91 33.20 -8.50
N ALA A 21 -35.62 33.53 -8.54
CA ALA A 21 -34.54 32.66 -9.01
C ALA A 21 -33.82 32.01 -7.81
N ALA A 22 -33.50 30.72 -7.95
CA ALA A 22 -32.68 29.96 -7.01
C ALA A 22 -31.27 30.60 -6.86
N PRO A 23 -30.63 30.52 -5.68
CA PRO A 23 -29.32 31.12 -5.49
C PRO A 23 -28.27 30.36 -6.31
N ALA A 24 -27.67 31.06 -7.28
CA ALA A 24 -26.45 30.62 -7.93
C ALA A 24 -25.30 30.74 -6.92
N PHE A 25 -24.64 29.62 -6.64
CA PHE A 25 -23.39 29.62 -5.89
C PHE A 25 -22.32 30.37 -6.71
N SER A 26 -21.94 31.56 -6.25
CA SER A 26 -20.77 32.28 -6.73
C SER A 26 -19.52 31.51 -6.30
N ALA A 27 -18.73 31.05 -7.28
CA ALA A 27 -17.39 30.53 -7.05
C ALA A 27 -16.53 31.61 -6.35
N PRO A 28 -15.72 31.27 -5.33
CA PRO A 28 -14.81 32.24 -4.73
C PRO A 28 -13.69 32.60 -5.70
N ASP A 29 -13.42 33.90 -5.78
CA ASP A 29 -12.41 34.52 -6.65
C ASP A 29 -11.03 33.87 -6.51
N ALA A 30 -10.44 33.52 -7.65
CA ALA A 30 -9.09 33.01 -7.75
C ALA A 30 -8.08 34.13 -7.45
N HIS A 31 -7.40 34.04 -6.30
CA HIS A 31 -6.17 34.80 -6.08
C HIS A 31 -5.07 34.35 -7.06
N PRO A 32 -4.28 35.27 -7.62
CA PRO A 32 -3.24 34.91 -8.59
C PRO A 32 -2.15 34.08 -7.89
N ARG A 33 -2.00 32.83 -8.34
CA ARG A 33 -0.88 31.97 -7.95
C ARG A 33 0.43 32.65 -8.38
N ALA A 34 1.32 32.85 -7.41
CA ALA A 34 2.70 33.19 -7.67
C ALA A 34 3.37 32.08 -8.53
N SER A 35 4.19 32.53 -9.46
CA SER A 35 4.90 31.74 -10.47
C SER A 35 6.02 30.87 -9.88
N THR A 36 6.08 29.62 -10.34
CA THR A 36 7.26 28.75 -10.57
C THR A 36 8.16 28.40 -9.37
N ALA A 37 7.70 27.45 -8.56
CA ALA A 37 8.56 26.40 -8.00
C ALA A 37 8.18 25.07 -8.69
N ALA A 38 9.14 24.18 -8.95
CA ALA A 38 8.82 22.80 -9.31
C ALA A 38 7.91 22.23 -8.22
N ALA A 39 6.79 21.59 -8.59
CA ALA A 39 5.91 21.00 -7.59
C ALA A 39 6.73 19.99 -6.76
N THR A 40 6.77 20.15 -5.43
CA THR A 40 7.50 19.25 -4.52
C THR A 40 6.62 18.15 -3.94
N SER A 41 5.35 18.13 -4.35
CA SER A 41 4.34 17.15 -3.92
C SER A 41 3.32 16.89 -5.01
N ILE A 42 2.79 15.67 -5.03
CA ILE A 42 1.69 15.24 -5.90
C ILE A 42 0.62 14.62 -4.98
N GLU A 43 -0.58 15.18 -5.00
CA GLU A 43 -1.74 14.55 -4.35
C GLU A 43 -2.17 13.35 -5.18
N ILE A 44 -2.22 12.19 -4.54
CA ILE A 44 -2.46 10.90 -5.20
C ILE A 44 -3.94 10.55 -5.14
N ASN A 45 -4.55 10.75 -3.97
CA ASN A 45 -5.98 10.57 -3.76
C ASN A 45 -6.47 11.56 -2.69
N ARG A 46 -7.79 11.81 -2.71
CA ARG A 46 -8.49 12.53 -1.66
C ARG A 46 -9.92 12.01 -1.57
N THR A 47 -10.34 11.70 -0.35
CA THR A 47 -11.74 11.42 -0.02
C THR A 47 -12.24 12.47 0.95
N THR A 48 -13.50 12.90 0.78
CA THR A 48 -14.12 13.92 1.63
C THR A 48 -15.53 13.49 2.01
N ARG A 49 -15.89 13.61 3.29
CA ARG A 49 -17.24 13.31 3.78
C ARG A 49 -17.71 14.28 4.87
N PRO A 50 -19.02 14.56 4.96
CA PRO A 50 -19.58 15.27 6.10
C PRO A 50 -19.52 14.40 7.37
N VAL A 51 -19.31 15.04 8.52
CA VAL A 51 -19.36 14.43 9.86
C VAL A 51 -20.56 14.97 10.65
N ALA A 52 -20.81 16.28 10.51
CA ALA A 52 -21.95 17.03 11.02
C ALA A 52 -22.15 18.29 10.15
N PRO A 53 -23.24 19.07 10.29
CA PRO A 53 -23.40 20.34 9.59
C PRO A 53 -22.24 21.29 9.89
N GLY A 54 -21.57 21.76 8.83
CA GLY A 54 -20.38 22.59 8.97
C GLY A 54 -19.12 21.84 9.44
N VAL A 55 -19.15 20.51 9.56
CA VAL A 55 -18.00 19.67 9.93
C VAL A 55 -17.70 18.68 8.81
N THR A 56 -16.52 18.79 8.20
CA THR A 56 -16.10 17.98 7.05
C THR A 56 -14.76 17.34 7.31
N LEU A 57 -14.65 16.03 7.09
CA LEU A 57 -13.41 15.27 7.13
C LEU A 57 -12.90 15.04 5.71
N SER A 58 -11.60 15.27 5.48
CA SER A 58 -10.90 14.82 4.28
C SER A 58 -9.67 14.00 4.62
N SER A 59 -9.53 12.84 3.98
CA SER A 59 -8.34 11.98 4.05
C SER A 59 -7.66 12.00 2.69
N PHE A 60 -6.33 12.15 2.67
CA PHE A 60 -5.57 12.26 1.43
C PHE A 60 -4.17 11.67 1.56
N ASP A 61 -3.71 11.09 0.45
CA ASP A 61 -2.33 10.63 0.28
C ASP A 61 -1.56 11.61 -0.63
N ARG A 62 -0.32 11.93 -0.27
CA ARG A 62 0.63 12.68 -1.12
C ARG A 62 1.90 11.87 -1.33
N TYR A 63 2.49 12.02 -2.50
CA TYR A 63 3.88 11.66 -2.75
C TYR A 63 4.71 12.93 -2.76
N GLU A 64 5.74 13.03 -1.92
CA GLU A 64 6.61 14.20 -1.81
C GLU A 64 8.08 13.79 -1.93
N THR A 65 8.99 14.76 -2.01
CA THR A 65 10.44 14.50 -2.06
C THR A 65 10.95 13.65 -0.90
N GLY A 66 10.32 13.74 0.28
CA GLY A 66 10.64 12.93 1.46
C GLY A 66 10.02 11.53 1.47
N GLY A 67 9.10 11.22 0.55
CA GLY A 67 8.38 9.95 0.49
C GLY A 67 6.87 10.11 0.57
N TRP A 68 6.18 9.03 0.92
CA TRP A 68 4.73 9.02 1.09
C TRP A 68 4.30 9.82 2.31
N LEU A 69 3.16 10.50 2.19
CA LEU A 69 2.43 11.09 3.30
C LEU A 69 0.98 10.63 3.26
N ARG A 70 0.44 10.35 4.45
CA ARG A 70 -0.99 10.14 4.69
C ARG A 70 -1.46 11.12 5.75
N ALA A 71 -2.55 11.81 5.46
CA ALA A 71 -3.05 12.85 6.34
C ALA A 71 -4.59 12.90 6.38
N GLN A 72 -5.10 13.36 7.51
CA GLN A 72 -6.52 13.57 7.76
C GLN A 72 -6.72 15.00 8.24
N SER A 73 -7.70 15.67 7.63
CA SER A 73 -8.03 17.05 7.93
C SER A 73 -9.50 17.19 8.29
N LEU A 74 -9.79 17.86 9.40
CA LEU A 74 -11.15 18.21 9.80
C LEU A 74 -11.32 19.73 9.71
N SER A 75 -12.31 20.19 8.94
CA SER A 75 -12.73 21.58 8.95
C SER A 75 -14.05 21.70 9.71
N VAL A 76 -14.11 22.63 10.67
CA VAL A 76 -15.25 22.84 11.58
C VAL A 76 -15.69 24.29 11.50
N ASP A 77 -16.93 24.53 11.15
CA ASP A 77 -17.60 25.83 11.28
C ASP A 77 -18.15 25.97 12.70
N LEU A 78 -17.56 26.86 13.48
CA LEU A 78 -17.94 27.16 14.85
C LEU A 78 -19.10 28.16 14.95
N SER A 79 -19.48 28.83 13.85
CA SER A 79 -20.61 29.76 13.83
C SER A 79 -21.97 29.04 13.77
N GLY A 80 -21.99 27.78 13.32
CA GLY A 80 -23.19 26.97 13.11
C GLY A 80 -23.72 26.21 14.34
N GLY A 81 -23.30 26.56 15.55
CA GLY A 81 -23.69 25.88 16.79
C GLY A 81 -22.86 24.64 17.14
N ASN A 82 -21.80 24.35 16.36
CA ASN A 82 -20.79 23.37 16.75
C ASN A 82 -19.95 23.92 17.91
N GLY A 83 -19.66 23.06 18.87
CA GLY A 83 -18.85 23.38 20.05
C GLY A 83 -17.52 22.63 20.06
N VAL A 84 -16.65 23.01 20.98
CA VAL A 84 -15.41 22.29 21.28
C VAL A 84 -15.27 22.17 22.79
N ASP A 85 -15.19 20.94 23.27
CA ASP A 85 -15.12 20.60 24.68
C ASP A 85 -13.76 19.99 25.04
N TYR A 86 -13.28 20.27 26.25
CA TYR A 86 -12.06 19.66 26.78
C TYR A 86 -12.29 18.18 27.10
N LEU A 87 -11.35 17.34 26.67
CA LEU A 87 -11.21 15.94 27.05
C LEU A 87 -10.01 15.81 27.98
N SER A 88 -10.11 14.91 28.96
CA SER A 88 -9.01 14.55 29.85
C SER A 88 -9.18 13.10 30.27
N ALA A 89 -8.08 12.44 30.58
CA ALA A 89 -8.12 11.32 31.49
C ALA A 89 -8.73 11.77 32.83
N ASP A 90 -9.50 10.88 33.45
CA ASP A 90 -10.09 11.09 34.78
C ASP A 90 -9.63 9.94 35.69
N PRO A 91 -8.79 10.19 36.70
CA PRO A 91 -8.19 11.48 37.08
C PRO A 91 -7.13 12.01 36.09
N ILE A 92 -6.71 13.28 36.20
CA ILE A 92 -5.85 13.94 35.21
C ILE A 92 -4.38 13.50 35.23
N ALA A 93 -3.89 12.96 36.35
CA ALA A 93 -2.56 12.34 36.45
C ALA A 93 -2.64 10.84 36.12
N ASN A 94 -3.21 10.58 34.96
CA ASN A 94 -3.35 9.30 34.29
C ASN A 94 -3.39 9.59 32.78
N ASP A 95 -3.20 8.58 31.96
CA ASP A 95 -3.37 8.67 30.51
C ASP A 95 -4.39 7.65 30.04
N GLN A 96 -5.15 8.00 29.00
CA GLN A 96 -6.11 7.11 28.36
C GLN A 96 -6.21 7.43 26.87
N PRO A 97 -6.48 6.44 26.00
CA PRO A 97 -6.73 6.71 24.59
C PRO A 97 -7.87 7.73 24.41
N ILE A 98 -7.81 8.58 23.37
CA ILE A 98 -8.85 9.57 23.07
C ILE A 98 -10.20 8.88 22.85
N SER A 99 -10.22 7.69 22.26
CA SER A 99 -11.41 6.86 22.10
C SER A 99 -12.09 6.47 23.42
N THR A 100 -11.33 6.48 24.52
CA THR A 100 -11.87 6.29 25.87
C THR A 100 -12.30 7.61 26.49
N GLN A 101 -11.47 8.65 26.41
CA GLN A 101 -11.80 9.97 26.99
C GLN A 101 -13.09 10.57 26.40
N VAL A 102 -13.29 10.43 25.09
CA VAL A 102 -14.45 11.00 24.39
C VAL A 102 -15.79 10.42 24.83
N LYS A 103 -15.82 9.25 25.50
CA LYS A 103 -17.05 8.65 26.03
C LYS A 103 -17.76 9.53 27.05
N ALA A 104 -17.03 10.43 27.73
CA ALA A 104 -17.60 11.43 28.63
C ALA A 104 -18.31 12.59 27.90
N ARG A 105 -18.24 12.63 26.55
CA ARG A 105 -18.84 13.67 25.69
C ARG A 105 -19.79 13.03 24.67
N PRO A 106 -21.03 12.65 25.05
CA PRO A 106 -21.96 11.94 24.17
C PRO A 106 -22.43 12.74 22.94
N ARG A 107 -22.19 14.06 22.90
CA ARG A 107 -22.45 14.92 21.74
C ARG A 107 -21.24 15.08 20.80
N ALA A 108 -20.12 14.43 21.10
CA ALA A 108 -18.93 14.48 20.27
C ALA A 108 -19.21 13.83 18.91
N VAL A 109 -18.82 14.54 17.85
CA VAL A 109 -18.88 14.06 16.46
C VAL A 109 -17.49 13.86 15.87
N ALA A 110 -16.46 14.43 16.50
CA ALA A 110 -15.07 14.15 16.25
C ALA A 110 -14.22 14.43 17.50
N ALA A 111 -13.01 13.91 17.55
CA ALA A 111 -12.05 14.22 18.60
C ALA A 111 -10.61 14.14 18.07
N ILE A 112 -9.71 14.93 18.66
CA ILE A 112 -8.28 14.90 18.38
C ILE A 112 -7.50 14.84 19.70
N ASN A 113 -6.30 14.27 19.68
CA ASN A 113 -5.38 14.36 20.82
C ASN A 113 -5.02 15.83 21.15
N GLY A 114 -4.37 16.03 22.29
CA GLY A 114 -4.16 17.34 22.87
C GLY A 114 -2.71 17.66 23.21
N ASP A 115 -2.53 18.10 24.43
CA ASP A 115 -1.33 18.69 24.98
C ASP A 115 -0.15 17.70 25.02
N PHE A 116 1.05 18.26 25.13
CA PHE A 116 2.21 17.50 25.59
C PHE A 116 2.00 17.13 27.06
N PHE A 117 2.61 16.03 27.47
CA PHE A 117 2.39 15.49 28.81
C PHE A 117 3.62 14.77 29.35
N ASP A 118 3.64 14.60 30.66
CA ASP A 118 4.71 13.96 31.41
C ASP A 118 4.63 12.42 31.28
N ILE A 119 4.83 11.95 30.04
CA ILE A 119 4.51 10.60 29.53
C ILE A 119 5.20 9.45 30.27
N ASN A 120 6.35 9.69 30.89
CA ASN A 120 7.13 8.65 31.58
C ASN A 120 7.09 8.80 33.11
N ASP A 121 6.25 9.68 33.64
CA ASP A 121 6.11 9.88 35.07
C ASP A 121 4.65 10.05 35.49
N THR A 122 4.11 11.27 35.51
CA THR A 122 2.76 11.50 36.06
C THR A 122 1.63 11.23 35.08
N GLY A 123 1.90 11.18 33.78
CA GLY A 123 0.87 11.07 32.73
C GLY A 123 0.01 12.33 32.57
N ALA A 124 0.22 13.36 33.41
CA ALA A 124 -0.56 14.59 33.38
C ALA A 124 -0.05 15.57 32.31
N PRO A 125 -0.92 16.44 31.77
CA PRO A 125 -0.55 17.39 30.74
C PRO A 125 0.43 18.45 31.28
N GLU A 126 1.21 19.06 30.38
CA GLU A 126 2.20 20.09 30.72
C GLU A 126 1.58 21.49 30.80
N GLY A 127 0.72 21.83 29.84
CA GLY A 127 0.04 23.12 29.73
C GLY A 127 -1.27 23.19 30.49
N VAL A 128 -2.07 24.20 30.12
CA VAL A 128 -3.34 24.51 30.79
C VAL A 128 -4.45 23.54 30.38
N GLY A 129 -5.37 23.25 31.30
CA GLY A 129 -6.66 22.63 30.99
C GLY A 129 -7.80 23.48 31.53
N VAL A 130 -8.72 23.91 30.67
CA VAL A 130 -9.95 24.61 31.05
C VAL A 130 -11.15 23.90 30.43
N SER A 131 -12.11 23.51 31.27
CA SER A 131 -13.34 22.83 30.86
C SER A 131 -14.55 23.64 31.32
N ASP A 132 -15.37 24.12 30.37
CA ASP A 132 -16.57 24.91 30.65
C ASP A 132 -16.33 26.14 31.54
N GLY A 133 -15.16 26.77 31.40
CA GLY A 133 -14.72 27.94 32.15
C GLY A 133 -13.98 27.61 33.45
N ASP A 134 -14.06 26.37 33.92
CA ASP A 134 -13.39 25.92 35.14
C ASP A 134 -11.96 25.48 34.82
N LEU A 135 -11.00 25.97 35.62
CA LEU A 135 -9.62 25.54 35.55
C LEU A 135 -9.52 24.11 36.06
N VAL A 136 -9.05 23.20 35.21
CA VAL A 136 -8.75 21.81 35.56
C VAL A 136 -7.32 21.69 36.09
N LYS A 137 -6.39 22.40 35.46
CA LYS A 137 -4.97 22.48 35.81
C LYS A 137 -4.37 23.79 35.29
N SER A 138 -3.42 24.37 36.02
CA SER A 138 -2.60 25.49 35.57
C SER A 138 -1.45 25.04 34.64
N PRO A 139 -1.02 25.90 33.69
CA PRO A 139 0.14 25.62 32.85
C PRO A 139 1.42 25.56 33.68
N ASN A 140 2.33 24.66 33.31
CA ASN A 140 3.70 24.69 33.81
C ASN A 140 4.47 25.89 33.24
N ASP A 141 5.50 26.34 33.96
CA ASP A 141 6.38 27.40 33.48
C ASP A 141 6.97 27.04 32.10
N GLY A 142 6.73 27.89 31.10
CA GLY A 142 7.15 27.67 29.71
C GLY A 142 6.08 27.04 28.81
N TRP A 143 4.99 26.52 29.38
CA TRP A 143 3.90 25.83 28.66
C TRP A 143 2.60 26.67 28.59
N ASN A 144 2.76 27.96 28.29
CA ASN A 144 1.64 28.92 28.31
C ASN A 144 0.86 28.98 26.99
N ASN A 145 1.42 28.50 25.88
CA ASN A 145 0.72 28.52 24.59
C ASN A 145 -0.49 27.58 24.65
N ALA A 146 -1.63 28.03 24.12
CA ALA A 146 -2.87 27.27 24.21
C ALA A 146 -3.77 27.50 23.01
N VAL A 147 -4.53 26.45 22.69
CA VAL A 147 -5.76 26.53 21.89
C VAL A 147 -6.88 26.96 22.85
N SER A 148 -7.61 28.02 22.51
CA SER A 148 -8.69 28.54 23.34
C SER A 148 -9.97 28.76 22.53
N ILE A 149 -11.11 28.47 23.16
CA ILE A 149 -12.45 28.75 22.64
C ILE A 149 -13.14 29.65 23.65
N ASP A 150 -13.62 30.80 23.20
CA ASP A 150 -14.33 31.74 24.05
C ASP A 150 -15.79 31.30 24.28
N PRO A 151 -16.51 31.90 25.25
CA PRO A 151 -17.92 31.59 25.50
C PRO A 151 -18.87 31.86 24.33
N LYS A 152 -18.44 32.62 23.31
CA LYS A 152 -19.21 32.87 22.07
C LYS A 152 -18.91 31.83 20.98
N GLY A 153 -17.99 30.91 21.23
CA GLY A 153 -17.60 29.85 20.31
C GLY A 153 -16.49 30.24 19.33
N ALA A 154 -15.89 31.43 19.46
CA ALA A 154 -14.78 31.81 18.58
C ALA A 154 -13.46 31.22 19.09
N GLY A 155 -12.69 30.63 18.16
CA GLY A 155 -11.40 30.03 18.46
C GLY A 155 -10.22 30.98 18.32
N ARG A 156 -9.21 30.81 19.19
CA ARG A 156 -7.98 31.60 19.23
C ARG A 156 -6.76 30.73 19.59
N ILE A 157 -5.59 31.14 19.12
CA ILE A 157 -4.29 30.71 19.65
C ILE A 157 -3.73 31.87 20.47
N LEU A 158 -3.49 31.65 21.76
CA LEU A 158 -3.03 32.69 22.69
C LEU A 158 -2.20 32.07 23.82
N GLN A 159 -1.70 32.91 24.74
CA GLN A 159 -1.07 32.43 25.97
C GLN A 159 -2.03 32.48 27.15
N LEU A 160 -2.11 31.42 27.94
CA LEU A 160 -2.79 31.38 29.23
C LEU A 160 -1.75 31.36 30.35
N TYR A 161 -1.97 32.18 31.37
CA TYR A 161 -1.19 32.26 32.59
C TYR A 161 -2.07 31.88 33.79
N PHE A 162 -1.41 31.57 34.91
CA PHE A 162 -2.05 31.27 36.18
C PHE A 162 -1.72 32.33 37.22
N ASP A 163 -2.74 33.02 37.70
CA ASP A 163 -2.63 33.95 38.81
C ASP A 163 -3.31 33.31 40.03
N GLY A 164 -2.50 32.79 40.95
CA GLY A 164 -2.96 32.11 42.16
C GLY A 164 -2.36 32.71 43.44
N THR A 165 -3.19 32.78 44.49
CA THR A 165 -2.83 33.22 45.84
C THR A 165 -3.33 32.20 46.85
N VAL A 166 -2.46 31.84 47.80
CA VAL A 166 -2.82 31.11 49.01
C VAL A 166 -2.70 32.05 50.21
N THR A 167 -3.76 32.13 51.01
CA THR A 167 -3.82 32.95 52.22
C THR A 167 -3.67 32.04 53.43
N LEU A 168 -2.54 32.20 54.12
CA LEU A 168 -2.22 31.50 55.36
C LEU A 168 -2.39 32.46 56.55
N PRO A 169 -2.44 31.97 57.81
CA PRO A 169 -2.40 32.83 58.99
C PRO A 169 -1.14 33.72 59.05
N SER A 170 -0.05 33.29 58.40
CA SER A 170 1.20 34.06 58.29
C SER A 170 1.19 35.14 57.20
N GLY A 171 0.11 35.24 56.41
CA GLY A 171 -0.05 36.19 55.31
C GLY A 171 -0.31 35.53 53.95
N GLU A 172 -0.51 36.37 52.93
CA GLU A 172 -0.71 35.95 51.55
C GLU A 172 0.60 35.52 50.89
N ARG A 173 0.53 34.46 50.07
CA ARG A 173 1.64 33.96 49.26
C ARG A 173 1.15 33.59 47.87
N LYS A 174 2.04 33.62 46.89
CA LYS A 174 1.73 33.13 45.54
C LYS A 174 1.48 31.62 45.58
N LEU A 175 0.35 31.18 45.05
CA LEU A 175 0.15 29.80 44.66
C LEU A 175 0.82 29.61 43.30
N ALA A 176 1.84 28.77 43.25
CA ALA A 176 2.64 28.58 42.05
C ALA A 176 1.94 27.70 41.01
N GLN A 177 1.14 26.71 41.47
CA GLN A 177 0.54 25.70 40.62
C GLN A 177 -0.79 25.17 41.16
N TYR A 178 -1.63 24.67 40.26
CA TYR A 178 -2.89 23.99 40.51
C TYR A 178 -2.95 22.71 39.68
N ASN A 179 -2.97 21.55 40.35
CA ASN A 179 -2.84 20.20 39.78
C ASN A 179 -1.67 20.06 38.78
N GLY A 180 -0.54 20.73 39.06
CA GLY A 180 0.62 20.79 38.16
C GLY A 180 1.55 19.58 38.26
N THR A 181 2.32 19.30 37.19
CA THR A 181 3.33 18.21 37.21
C THR A 181 4.67 18.68 37.78
N ARG A 182 4.82 20.00 38.02
CA ARG A 182 6.04 20.58 38.59
C ARG A 182 5.76 21.83 39.39
N ILE A 183 6.29 21.90 40.62
CA ILE A 183 6.28 23.11 41.46
C ILE A 183 7.65 23.80 41.38
N ALA A 184 7.64 25.09 41.06
CA ALA A 184 8.84 25.93 41.02
C ALA A 184 9.55 26.00 42.38
N SER A 185 10.87 26.23 42.38
CA SER A 185 11.67 26.39 43.59
C SER A 185 11.08 27.44 44.54
N GLY A 186 11.02 27.12 45.83
CA GLY A 186 10.35 27.92 46.87
C GLY A 186 8.82 28.02 46.76
N GLY A 187 8.17 27.31 45.83
CA GLY A 187 6.74 27.42 45.56
C GLY A 187 5.84 26.54 46.42
N ILE A 188 4.54 26.85 46.37
CA ILE A 188 3.43 26.03 46.88
C ILE A 188 2.52 25.68 45.70
N GLY A 189 2.11 24.42 45.59
CA GLY A 189 1.11 23.96 44.63
C GLY A 189 -0.10 23.35 45.33
N GLU A 190 -1.26 23.44 44.71
CA GLU A 190 -2.51 22.84 45.17
C GLU A 190 -2.85 21.61 44.33
N TYR A 191 -3.29 20.53 44.99
CA TYR A 191 -3.81 19.32 44.37
C TYR A 191 -5.21 19.04 44.89
N THR A 192 -6.10 18.66 44.00
CA THR A 192 -7.51 18.38 44.28
C THR A 192 -7.82 16.92 43.95
N SER A 193 -9.08 16.51 44.14
CA SER A 193 -9.53 15.19 43.70
C SER A 193 -9.26 14.90 42.22
N ALA A 194 -9.13 15.94 41.37
CA ALA A 194 -8.81 15.78 39.95
C ALA A 194 -7.40 15.20 39.71
N TRP A 195 -6.47 15.35 40.65
CA TRP A 195 -5.13 14.76 40.54
C TRP A 195 -5.15 13.23 40.66
N GLY A 196 -6.15 12.66 41.33
CA GLY A 196 -6.23 11.21 41.54
C GLY A 196 -5.22 10.68 42.53
N SER A 197 -4.77 9.44 42.31
CA SER A 197 -3.91 8.70 43.24
C SER A 197 -2.40 8.87 43.02
N MET A 198 -2.01 9.57 41.96
CA MET A 198 -0.61 9.78 41.61
C MET A 198 0.14 10.46 42.76
N SER A 199 1.40 10.06 42.97
CA SER A 199 2.22 10.61 44.05
C SER A 199 2.41 12.11 43.87
N ARG A 200 2.08 12.89 44.90
CA ARG A 200 2.32 14.33 44.95
C ARG A 200 3.78 14.66 45.26
N GLY A 201 4.63 13.64 45.41
CA GLY A 201 6.08 13.79 45.46
C GLY A 201 6.72 14.05 44.10
N ARG A 202 6.09 13.61 42.99
CA ARG A 202 6.63 13.81 41.63
C ARG A 202 6.81 15.29 41.29
N PRO A 203 5.84 16.18 41.56
CA PRO A 203 5.98 17.60 41.22
C PRO A 203 7.06 18.36 42.00
N VAL A 204 7.58 17.79 43.08
CA VAL A 204 8.68 18.35 43.88
C VAL A 204 9.95 17.50 43.82
N GLN A 205 10.08 16.64 42.81
CA GLN A 205 11.27 15.81 42.63
C GLN A 205 12.54 16.67 42.59
N GLY A 206 13.57 16.23 43.34
CA GLY A 206 14.83 16.96 43.47
C GLY A 206 14.79 18.17 44.42
N ALA A 207 13.67 18.43 45.12
CA ALA A 207 13.64 19.40 46.20
C ALA A 207 14.49 18.92 47.39
N SER A 208 15.22 19.83 48.02
CA SER A 208 15.97 19.53 49.24
C SER A 208 15.07 19.39 50.48
N ASP A 209 13.86 19.94 50.40
CA ASP A 209 12.92 20.01 51.51
C ASP A 209 11.48 20.20 51.03
N THR A 210 10.52 19.57 51.71
CA THR A 210 9.11 19.49 51.30
C THR A 210 8.16 19.51 52.49
N ALA A 211 6.89 19.85 52.26
CA ALA A 211 5.81 19.69 53.24
C ALA A 211 4.46 19.54 52.53
N GLU A 212 3.51 18.87 53.18
CA GLU A 212 2.15 18.65 52.68
C GLU A 212 1.12 19.04 53.75
N VAL A 213 0.06 19.73 53.35
CA VAL A 213 -1.05 20.11 54.24
C VAL A 213 -2.37 19.81 53.55
N THR A 214 -3.22 19.02 54.19
CA THR A 214 -4.59 18.74 53.72
C THR A 214 -5.55 19.76 54.32
N VAL A 215 -6.43 20.30 53.48
CA VAL A 215 -7.42 21.30 53.85
C VAL A 215 -8.83 20.76 53.56
N HIS A 216 -9.69 20.84 54.57
CA HIS A 216 -11.10 20.48 54.53
C HIS A 216 -11.92 21.69 55.00
N ASP A 217 -12.92 22.11 54.22
CA ASP A 217 -13.77 23.29 54.52
C ASP A 217 -12.97 24.55 54.91
N GLY A 218 -11.88 24.83 54.19
CA GLY A 218 -11.03 25.99 54.42
C GLY A 218 -10.20 25.94 55.71
N LYS A 219 -10.07 24.77 56.33
CA LYS A 219 -9.24 24.56 57.53
C LYS A 219 -8.30 23.39 57.37
N VAL A 220 -7.11 23.51 57.96
CA VAL A 220 -6.14 22.41 57.98
C VAL A 220 -6.71 21.21 58.73
N SER A 221 -6.79 20.06 58.06
CA SER A 221 -7.24 18.78 58.64
C SER A 221 -6.07 17.85 58.95
N ALA A 222 -4.97 17.95 58.19
CA ALA A 222 -3.75 17.19 58.41
C ALA A 222 -2.52 17.94 57.88
N ALA A 223 -1.35 17.65 58.46
CA ALA A 223 -0.06 18.14 58.00
C ALA A 223 0.98 17.01 58.04
N ALA A 224 1.86 16.97 57.04
CA ALA A 224 2.92 15.98 56.90
C ALA A 224 4.23 16.61 56.41
N GLY A 225 5.35 16.05 56.83
CA GLY A 225 6.69 16.54 56.43
C GLY A 225 7.14 16.10 55.03
N ALA A 226 6.35 15.27 54.34
CA ALA A 226 6.63 14.83 52.98
C ALA A 226 5.32 14.70 52.20
N PRO A 227 5.34 14.91 50.87
CA PRO A 227 4.18 14.70 50.02
C PRO A 227 3.70 13.25 50.05
N GLY A 228 2.39 13.09 50.10
CA GLY A 228 1.72 11.80 50.10
C GLY A 228 1.43 11.28 48.69
N SER A 229 0.74 10.14 48.67
CA SER A 229 0.12 9.55 47.49
C SER A 229 -1.34 9.20 47.80
N GLY A 230 -2.08 8.70 46.82
CA GLY A 230 -3.48 8.32 47.00
C GLY A 230 -4.47 9.46 46.73
N ALA A 231 -5.72 9.05 46.51
CA ALA A 231 -6.79 9.94 46.07
C ALA A 231 -7.15 10.99 47.14
N ILE A 232 -7.44 12.20 46.68
CA ILE A 232 -7.93 13.30 47.51
C ILE A 232 -9.46 13.25 47.50
N ALA A 233 -10.09 13.37 48.68
CA ALA A 233 -11.53 13.36 48.79
C ALA A 233 -12.15 14.57 48.06
N LYS A 234 -13.34 14.38 47.47
CA LYS A 234 -14.03 15.47 46.77
C LYS A 234 -14.40 16.57 47.77
N GLY A 235 -14.00 17.81 47.47
CA GLY A 235 -14.18 18.97 48.35
C GLY A 235 -12.95 19.28 49.21
N ASP A 236 -12.02 18.34 49.32
CA ASP A 236 -10.73 18.56 49.97
C ASP A 236 -9.69 18.97 48.93
N TYR A 237 -8.65 19.68 49.39
CA TYR A 237 -7.45 19.93 48.61
C TYR A 237 -6.20 19.80 49.47
N VAL A 238 -5.08 19.58 48.81
CA VAL A 238 -3.78 19.35 49.41
C VAL A 238 -2.81 20.41 48.90
N LEU A 239 -2.21 21.16 49.82
CA LEU A 239 -1.11 22.06 49.52
C LEU A 239 0.21 21.31 49.68
N VAL A 240 1.06 21.38 48.65
CA VAL A 240 2.41 20.83 48.66
C VAL A 240 3.39 21.97 48.47
N GLY A 241 4.32 22.11 49.40
CA GLY A 241 5.36 23.13 49.37
C GLY A 241 6.74 22.50 49.20
N ARG A 242 7.65 23.22 48.54
CA ARG A 242 9.08 22.90 48.53
C ARG A 242 9.91 24.07 49.02
N GLU A 243 11.02 23.79 49.72
CA GLU A 243 11.94 24.80 50.26
C GLU A 243 11.18 25.89 51.04
N ALA A 244 11.25 27.17 50.63
CA ALA A 244 10.53 28.26 51.28
C ALA A 244 9.00 28.06 51.34
N GLY A 245 8.43 27.32 50.39
CA GLY A 245 7.02 26.94 50.41
C GLY A 245 6.73 25.86 51.46
N ALA A 246 7.65 24.92 51.66
CA ALA A 246 7.55 23.90 52.70
C ALA A 246 7.64 24.50 54.11
N ASP A 247 8.54 25.48 54.30
CA ASP A 247 8.66 26.25 55.55
C ASP A 247 7.36 26.97 55.90
N ALA A 248 6.70 27.56 54.89
CA ALA A 248 5.42 28.24 55.07
C ALA A 248 4.30 27.28 55.51
N LEU A 249 4.25 26.07 54.93
CA LEU A 249 3.24 25.07 55.26
C LEU A 249 3.47 24.41 56.62
N ARG A 250 4.73 24.22 57.05
CA ARG A 250 5.05 23.68 58.39
C ARG A 250 4.65 24.60 59.54
N GLY A 251 4.44 25.89 59.27
CA GLY A 251 3.91 26.84 60.23
C GLY A 251 2.42 26.64 60.54
N LEU A 252 1.72 25.74 59.84
CA LEU A 252 0.29 25.48 60.01
C LEU A 252 0.03 24.33 61.00
N THR A 253 -1.06 24.47 61.73
CA THR A 253 -1.58 23.48 62.69
C THR A 253 -3.02 23.11 62.32
N VAL A 254 -3.46 21.92 62.76
CA VAL A 254 -4.83 21.45 62.53
C VAL A 254 -5.84 22.47 63.08
N GLY A 255 -6.76 22.90 62.22
CA GLY A 255 -7.77 23.93 62.51
C GLY A 255 -7.46 25.32 61.97
N ASP A 256 -6.22 25.58 61.53
CA ASP A 256 -5.84 26.89 60.98
C ASP A 256 -6.61 27.21 59.69
N PRO A 257 -7.08 28.46 59.51
CA PRO A 257 -7.78 28.86 58.30
C PRO A 257 -6.81 28.96 57.12
N VAL A 258 -7.20 28.34 56.00
CA VAL A 258 -6.48 28.42 54.73
C VAL A 258 -7.51 28.70 53.64
N SER A 259 -7.22 29.68 52.78
CA SER A 259 -8.02 29.92 51.58
C SER A 259 -7.13 30.06 50.37
N VAL A 260 -7.65 29.64 49.22
CA VAL A 260 -7.00 29.78 47.93
C VAL A 260 -7.90 30.55 47.00
N ALA A 261 -7.32 31.45 46.21
CA ALA A 261 -7.98 32.11 45.10
C ALA A 261 -7.09 31.99 43.85
N TYR A 262 -7.67 31.58 42.73
CA TYR A 262 -6.96 31.54 41.46
C TYR A 262 -7.89 31.84 40.28
N ALA A 263 -7.31 32.29 39.17
CA ALA A 263 -8.00 32.40 37.90
C ALA A 263 -7.05 32.14 36.72
N PRO A 264 -7.53 31.51 35.63
CA PRO A 264 -6.82 31.56 34.36
C PRO A 264 -6.84 32.99 33.81
N ARG A 265 -5.69 33.46 33.31
CA ARG A 265 -5.58 34.77 32.66
C ARG A 265 -5.02 34.62 31.25
N THR A 266 -5.80 35.02 30.25
CA THR A 266 -5.38 35.08 28.85
C THR A 266 -4.45 36.28 28.61
N SER A 267 -3.54 36.15 27.64
CA SER A 267 -2.60 37.20 27.25
C SER A 267 -3.26 38.45 26.64
N ASP A 268 -4.50 38.31 26.14
CA ASP A 268 -5.27 39.38 25.51
C ASP A 268 -6.46 39.85 26.35
N GLY A 269 -6.63 39.30 27.57
CA GLY A 269 -7.73 39.62 28.47
C GLY A 269 -9.10 39.06 28.06
N SER A 270 -9.16 38.20 27.03
CA SER A 270 -10.40 37.55 26.62
C SER A 270 -10.85 36.46 27.60
N SER A 271 -12.16 36.25 27.69
CA SER A 271 -12.74 35.15 28.47
C SER A 271 -12.53 33.81 27.76
N VAL A 272 -12.31 32.75 28.54
CA VAL A 272 -12.10 31.39 28.06
C VAL A 272 -13.22 30.47 28.55
N ARG A 273 -13.74 29.61 27.66
CA ARG A 273 -14.64 28.49 28.03
C ARG A 273 -13.88 27.15 27.99
N THR A 274 -13.16 26.92 26.90
CA THR A 274 -12.36 25.71 26.70
C THR A 274 -10.94 26.14 26.39
N ALA A 275 -9.94 25.53 27.04
CA ALA A 275 -8.56 25.68 26.64
C ALA A 275 -7.74 24.43 26.91
N ILE A 276 -6.77 24.20 26.04
CA ILE A 276 -5.81 23.10 26.14
C ILE A 276 -4.42 23.62 25.79
N GLY A 277 -3.40 23.12 26.50
CA GLY A 277 -2.02 23.42 26.23
C GLY A 277 -1.58 23.02 24.83
N ALA A 278 -0.60 23.75 24.32
CA ALA A 278 0.05 23.53 23.04
C ALA A 278 1.49 24.05 23.11
N ASN A 279 2.29 23.84 22.06
CA ASN A 279 3.71 24.21 22.08
C ASN A 279 4.08 25.19 20.96
N GLN A 280 4.48 24.68 19.79
CA GLN A 280 5.12 25.50 18.77
C GLN A 280 4.07 26.22 17.91
N LEU A 281 4.18 27.54 17.79
CA LEU A 281 3.35 28.32 16.87
C LEU A 281 3.74 27.98 15.42
N LEU A 282 2.74 27.66 14.60
CA LEU A 282 2.89 27.25 13.21
C LEU A 282 2.57 28.39 12.25
N VAL A 283 1.47 29.10 12.49
CA VAL A 283 1.06 30.25 11.70
C VAL A 283 0.67 31.36 12.66
N VAL A 284 1.15 32.57 12.43
CA VAL A 284 0.84 33.76 13.23
C VAL A 284 0.43 34.89 12.29
N ASN A 285 -0.81 35.36 12.43
CA ASN A 285 -1.36 36.42 11.60
C ASN A 285 -1.21 36.19 10.07
N GLY A 286 -1.41 34.94 9.64
CA GLY A 286 -1.26 34.50 8.24
C GLY A 286 0.18 34.28 7.80
N ALA A 287 1.18 34.55 8.65
CA ALA A 287 2.58 34.27 8.36
C ALA A 287 3.00 32.89 8.87
N VAL A 288 3.49 32.04 7.97
CA VAL A 288 4.08 30.73 8.29
C VAL A 288 5.33 30.93 9.15
N GLN A 289 5.37 30.24 10.29
CA GLN A 289 6.53 30.19 11.17
C GLN A 289 7.42 29.00 10.78
N SER A 290 8.71 29.06 11.15
CA SER A 290 9.66 27.97 10.90
C SER A 290 10.40 27.59 12.19
N PRO A 291 9.73 26.94 13.16
CA PRO A 291 10.41 26.40 14.33
C PRO A 291 11.52 25.43 13.93
N ALA A 292 12.66 25.46 14.64
CA ALA A 292 13.81 24.60 14.37
C ALA A 292 13.59 23.16 14.89
N ASP A 293 12.72 22.42 14.21
CA ASP A 293 12.49 20.98 14.40
C ASP A 293 12.33 20.31 13.03
N ASP A 294 13.45 19.80 12.54
CA ASP A 294 13.58 19.13 11.23
C ASP A 294 13.37 17.61 11.33
N ALA A 295 12.89 17.09 12.47
CA ALA A 295 12.64 15.66 12.62
C ALA A 295 11.33 15.27 11.91
N LEU A 296 11.39 14.24 11.07
CA LEU A 296 10.20 13.60 10.51
C LEU A 296 9.49 12.79 11.60
N ALA A 297 8.22 13.12 11.85
CA ALA A 297 7.37 12.40 12.77
C ALA A 297 5.91 12.48 12.35
N ALA A 298 5.06 11.65 12.95
CA ALA A 298 3.63 11.92 12.95
C ALA A 298 3.37 13.24 13.69
N ARG A 299 2.47 14.08 13.20
CA ARG A 299 2.21 15.42 13.76
C ARG A 299 0.71 15.68 13.84
N SER A 300 0.32 16.48 14.83
CA SER A 300 -1.06 16.96 15.00
C SER A 300 -1.06 18.48 15.21
N ALA A 301 -2.03 19.18 14.61
CA ALA A 301 -2.14 20.63 14.76
C ALA A 301 -3.59 21.11 14.82
N VAL A 302 -3.73 22.30 15.41
CA VAL A 302 -4.97 23.06 15.48
C VAL A 302 -4.73 24.44 14.91
N GLY A 303 -5.67 24.93 14.10
CA GLY A 303 -5.64 26.29 13.58
C GLY A 303 -7.02 26.88 13.40
N PHE A 304 -7.06 28.19 13.21
CA PHE A 304 -8.29 28.95 13.07
C PHE A 304 -8.21 29.95 11.92
N SER A 305 -9.35 30.26 11.32
CA SER A 305 -9.52 31.40 10.42
C SER A 305 -9.26 32.72 11.14
N ARG A 306 -9.10 33.81 10.38
CA ARG A 306 -8.78 35.14 10.92
C ARG A 306 -9.78 35.65 11.98
N ASP A 307 -11.05 35.34 11.79
CA ASP A 307 -12.15 35.71 12.68
C ASP A 307 -12.44 34.66 13.77
N GLY A 308 -11.73 33.54 13.78
CA GLY A 308 -11.93 32.43 14.73
C GLY A 308 -13.21 31.61 14.48
N SER A 309 -13.94 31.86 13.39
CA SER A 309 -15.22 31.18 13.09
C SER A 309 -15.04 29.80 12.47
N ARG A 310 -13.87 29.50 11.90
CA ARG A 310 -13.51 28.17 11.39
C ARG A 310 -12.30 27.62 12.13
N MET A 311 -12.40 26.35 12.51
CA MET A 311 -11.31 25.56 13.08
C MET A 311 -10.83 24.52 12.07
N TYR A 312 -9.52 24.29 12.06
CA TYR A 312 -8.82 23.33 11.24
C TYR A 312 -8.08 22.37 12.16
N LEU A 313 -8.35 21.08 12.05
CA LEU A 313 -7.59 20.01 12.68
C LEU A 313 -6.85 19.26 11.58
N LEU A 314 -5.59 18.91 11.84
CA LEU A 314 -4.79 18.14 10.91
C LEU A 314 -3.98 17.11 11.69
N THR A 315 -4.07 15.84 11.27
CA THR A 315 -3.15 14.78 11.64
C THR A 315 -2.39 14.33 10.40
N VAL A 316 -1.09 14.14 10.54
CA VAL A 316 -0.24 13.52 9.52
C VAL A 316 0.41 12.31 10.16
N ASP A 317 0.19 11.14 9.57
CA ASP A 317 0.77 9.90 10.06
C ASP A 317 2.29 9.89 9.82
N GLY A 318 3.05 9.05 10.54
CA GLY A 318 4.51 9.05 10.42
C GLY A 318 5.16 7.79 10.96
N LYS A 319 6.46 7.63 10.66
CA LYS A 319 7.29 6.47 11.06
C LYS A 319 6.76 5.11 10.55
N GLN A 320 6.11 5.11 9.40
CA GLN A 320 5.58 3.90 8.76
C GLN A 320 5.82 3.97 7.25
N THR A 321 5.86 2.82 6.58
CA THR A 321 6.10 2.76 5.12
C THR A 321 5.11 3.62 4.33
N ASP A 322 3.86 3.68 4.81
CA ASP A 322 2.76 4.40 4.16
C ASP A 322 2.77 5.91 4.38
N SER A 323 3.53 6.38 5.37
CA SER A 323 3.71 7.79 5.70
C SER A 323 4.99 8.01 6.50
N VAL A 324 5.96 8.70 5.91
CA VAL A 324 7.25 8.99 6.59
C VAL A 324 7.09 9.99 7.73
N GLY A 325 6.04 10.81 7.69
CA GLY A 325 5.82 11.92 8.62
C GLY A 325 6.37 13.23 8.06
N ILE A 326 6.23 14.30 8.83
CA ILE A 326 6.65 15.64 8.42
C ILE A 326 7.37 16.37 9.53
N THR A 327 8.15 17.37 9.12
CA THR A 327 8.78 18.36 9.99
C THR A 327 7.76 19.39 10.48
N VAL A 328 8.11 20.15 11.52
CA VAL A 328 7.24 21.22 12.04
C VAL A 328 7.06 22.36 11.03
N PRO A 329 8.10 22.80 10.28
CA PRO A 329 7.93 23.78 9.20
C PRO A 329 7.01 23.30 8.07
N GLU A 330 7.04 22.01 7.70
CA GLU A 330 6.09 21.45 6.72
C GLU A 330 4.66 21.47 7.26
N MET A 331 4.46 21.11 8.54
CA MET A 331 3.15 21.22 9.18
C MET A 331 2.62 22.65 9.17
N ALA A 332 3.49 23.65 9.38
CA ALA A 332 3.12 25.05 9.30
C ALA A 332 2.64 25.48 7.91
N ARG A 333 3.31 25.01 6.84
CA ARG A 333 2.88 25.26 5.46
C ARG A 333 1.54 24.58 5.17
N MET A 334 1.35 23.33 5.57
CA MET A 334 0.09 22.60 5.37
C MET A 334 -1.08 23.29 6.08
N MET A 335 -0.89 23.77 7.32
CA MET A 335 -1.93 24.52 8.04
C MET A 335 -2.28 25.83 7.34
N ALA A 336 -1.30 26.55 6.79
CA ALA A 336 -1.55 27.76 6.01
C ALA A 336 -2.27 27.46 4.68
N GLU A 337 -1.90 26.38 3.98
CA GLU A 337 -2.59 25.89 2.76
C GLU A 337 -4.06 25.56 3.03
N MET A 338 -4.37 25.04 4.22
CA MET A 338 -5.75 24.77 4.65
C MET A 338 -6.55 26.04 5.00
N GLY A 339 -5.89 27.20 5.08
CA GLY A 339 -6.53 28.49 5.37
C GLY A 339 -6.43 28.93 6.83
N ALA A 340 -5.60 28.29 7.65
CA ALA A 340 -5.36 28.76 9.01
C ALA A 340 -4.63 30.12 8.99
N TYR A 341 -5.22 31.11 9.67
CA TYR A 341 -4.61 32.41 9.91
C TYR A 341 -3.75 32.41 11.18
N ASN A 342 -4.14 31.60 12.17
CA ASN A 342 -3.30 31.24 13.30
C ASN A 342 -3.33 29.72 13.47
N ALA A 343 -2.19 29.10 13.77
CA ALA A 343 -2.10 27.66 14.01
C ALA A 343 -1.00 27.33 15.02
N VAL A 344 -1.18 26.24 15.74
CA VAL A 344 -0.24 25.74 16.75
C VAL A 344 -0.11 24.22 16.64
N ASN A 345 1.10 23.74 16.90
CA ASN A 345 1.40 22.32 17.04
C ASN A 345 0.97 21.83 18.42
N ILE A 346 0.26 20.71 18.43
CA ILE A 346 -0.10 19.94 19.63
C ILE A 346 0.72 18.63 19.63
N ASP A 347 0.54 17.77 20.64
CA ASP A 347 1.39 16.58 20.75
C ASP A 347 1.29 15.67 19.52
N GLY A 348 2.42 15.08 19.14
CA GLY A 348 2.58 14.31 17.91
C GLY A 348 3.07 12.90 18.17
N GLY A 349 3.79 12.31 17.20
CA GLY A 349 4.25 10.93 17.29
C GLY A 349 3.09 9.96 17.52
N GLY A 350 3.28 8.99 18.41
CA GLY A 350 2.27 7.98 18.75
C GLY A 350 1.00 8.55 19.37
N SER A 351 1.03 9.79 19.87
CA SER A 351 -0.15 10.48 20.40
C SER A 351 -1.11 10.94 19.31
N SER A 352 -0.64 11.10 18.06
CA SER A 352 -1.44 11.64 16.95
C SER A 352 -2.66 10.78 16.67
N THR A 353 -3.84 11.32 16.98
CA THR A 353 -5.11 10.59 16.93
C THR A 353 -6.21 11.50 16.45
N LEU A 354 -6.93 11.12 15.40
CA LEU A 354 -8.17 11.76 14.94
C LEU A 354 -9.31 10.74 14.89
N LEU A 355 -10.39 11.05 15.61
CA LEU A 355 -11.62 10.29 15.59
C LEU A 355 -12.72 11.09 14.89
N ALA A 356 -13.55 10.45 14.08
CA ALA A 356 -14.73 11.09 13.49
C ALA A 356 -15.91 10.13 13.35
N ARG A 357 -17.13 10.69 13.42
CA ARG A 357 -18.37 9.96 13.22
C ARG A 357 -18.61 9.74 11.73
N ARG A 358 -19.09 8.55 11.36
CA ARG A 358 -19.64 8.31 10.02
C ARG A 358 -21.11 8.74 9.98
N PRO A 359 -21.62 9.29 8.86
CA PRO A 359 -23.02 9.69 8.76
C PRO A 359 -24.00 8.58 9.17
N GLY A 360 -24.90 8.90 10.10
CA GLY A 360 -25.92 7.98 10.62
C GLY A 360 -25.42 7.00 11.70
N THR A 361 -24.17 7.11 12.17
CA THR A 361 -23.66 6.34 13.33
C THR A 361 -23.61 7.21 14.58
N SER A 362 -23.49 6.60 15.76
CA SER A 362 -23.19 7.29 17.03
C SER A 362 -21.75 7.09 17.49
N THR A 363 -21.06 6.08 16.96
CA THR A 363 -19.67 5.76 17.28
C THR A 363 -18.70 6.59 16.45
N LEU A 364 -17.61 7.02 17.07
CA LEU A 364 -16.47 7.63 16.39
C LEU A 364 -15.52 6.52 15.94
N ALA A 365 -15.05 6.61 14.70
CA ALA A 365 -14.02 5.73 14.15
C ALA A 365 -12.67 6.44 14.18
N LEU A 366 -11.59 5.67 14.36
CA LEU A 366 -10.22 6.14 14.16
C LEU A 366 -9.98 6.36 12.66
N GLU A 367 -9.52 7.55 12.30
CA GLU A 367 -9.38 7.99 10.90
C GLU A 367 -7.93 7.97 10.40
N ASN A 368 -6.96 7.93 11.33
CA ASN A 368 -5.53 7.95 11.05
C ASN A 368 -4.85 6.64 11.51
N SER A 369 -3.58 6.46 11.16
CA SER A 369 -2.79 5.28 11.56
C SER A 369 -1.76 5.68 12.63
N PRO A 370 -2.00 5.36 13.92
CA PRO A 370 -1.07 5.70 15.00
C PRO A 370 0.31 5.09 14.80
N SER A 371 1.37 5.89 14.99
CA SER A 371 2.74 5.45 14.71
C SER A 371 3.26 4.34 15.64
N ASP A 372 2.58 4.08 16.76
CA ASP A 372 2.91 3.01 17.70
C ASP A 372 2.23 1.68 17.34
N GLY A 373 1.51 1.63 16.19
CA GLY A 373 0.73 0.47 15.74
C GLY A 373 -0.63 0.33 16.45
N SER A 374 -0.87 1.10 17.50
CA SER A 374 -2.15 1.21 18.20
C SER A 374 -2.32 2.62 18.80
N GLU A 375 -3.57 2.98 19.14
CA GLU A 375 -3.86 4.28 19.76
C GLU A 375 -3.15 4.38 21.13
N ARG A 376 -2.28 5.39 21.26
CA ARG A 376 -1.54 5.62 22.51
C ARG A 376 -2.45 6.21 23.59
N PRO A 377 -2.32 5.78 24.86
CA PRO A 377 -2.84 6.53 25.99
C PRO A 377 -2.23 7.94 26.05
N VAL A 378 -3.08 8.97 26.06
CA VAL A 378 -2.64 10.37 26.14
C VAL A 378 -3.31 11.08 27.32
N ALA A 379 -2.77 12.22 27.74
CA ALA A 379 -3.29 12.95 28.89
C ALA A 379 -4.67 13.60 28.64
N ASN A 380 -4.82 14.27 27.50
CA ASN A 380 -6.00 15.08 27.19
C ASN A 380 -6.21 15.26 25.68
N GLY A 381 -7.30 15.94 25.31
CA GLY A 381 -7.66 16.20 23.91
C GLY A 381 -8.81 17.18 23.76
N LEU A 382 -9.28 17.33 22.52
CA LEU A 382 -10.43 18.18 22.17
C LEU A 382 -11.52 17.35 21.50
N ALA A 383 -12.76 17.50 21.94
CA ALA A 383 -13.93 16.95 21.29
C ALA A 383 -14.69 18.05 20.53
N VAL A 384 -14.91 17.85 19.24
CA VAL A 384 -15.85 18.66 18.45
C VAL A 384 -17.25 18.13 18.70
N THR A 385 -18.16 18.99 19.14
CA THR A 385 -19.55 18.65 19.41
C THR A 385 -20.48 19.31 18.40
N ALA A 386 -21.58 18.63 18.08
CA ALA A 386 -22.64 19.17 17.25
C ALA A 386 -23.94 19.35 18.07
N PRO A 387 -24.88 20.21 17.62
CA PRO A 387 -26.22 20.26 18.19
C PRO A 387 -26.87 18.88 18.24
N ALA A 388 -27.78 18.69 19.21
CA ALA A 388 -28.57 17.47 19.26
C ALA A 388 -29.46 17.38 18.01
N GLY A 389 -29.35 16.29 17.27
CA GLY A 389 -30.20 16.03 16.12
C GLY A 389 -31.60 15.60 16.52
N SER A 390 -32.55 15.83 15.62
CA SER A 390 -33.95 15.49 15.82
C SER A 390 -34.21 13.99 15.86
N GLY A 391 -33.26 13.15 15.40
CA GLY A 391 -33.47 11.72 15.14
C GLY A 391 -34.49 11.45 14.02
N THR A 392 -34.98 12.50 13.35
CA THR A 392 -35.92 12.40 12.24
C THR A 392 -35.15 12.19 10.96
N LEU A 393 -35.51 11.16 10.21
CA LEU A 393 -34.84 10.79 8.97
C LEU A 393 -34.84 11.96 7.96
N GLN A 394 -33.66 12.46 7.61
CA GLN A 394 -33.42 13.45 6.57
C GLN A 394 -32.76 12.86 5.33
N GLY A 395 -31.95 11.82 5.49
CA GLY A 395 -31.25 11.19 4.36
C GLY A 395 -30.75 9.79 4.67
N PHE A 396 -30.14 9.17 3.67
CA PHE A 396 -29.47 7.89 3.81
C PHE A 396 -28.01 8.05 3.40
N TRP A 397 -27.09 7.47 4.17
CA TRP A 397 -25.72 7.21 3.74
C TRP A 397 -25.70 5.84 3.08
N VAL A 398 -25.44 5.79 1.77
CA VAL A 398 -25.51 4.55 0.98
C VAL A 398 -24.10 4.14 0.58
N SER A 399 -23.75 2.89 0.89
CA SER A 399 -22.45 2.30 0.54
C SER A 399 -22.62 0.82 0.21
N THR A 400 -21.56 0.19 -0.27
CA THR A 400 -21.42 -1.28 -0.20
C THR A 400 -21.38 -1.71 1.27
N LYS A 401 -21.88 -2.91 1.59
CA LYS A 401 -21.69 -3.48 2.94
C LYS A 401 -20.24 -3.85 3.20
N ALA A 402 -19.59 -4.45 2.19
CA ALA A 402 -18.16 -4.67 2.23
C ALA A 402 -17.42 -3.34 2.20
N ASP A 403 -16.54 -3.14 3.15
CA ASP A 403 -15.67 -1.96 3.22
C ASP A 403 -14.53 -2.09 2.20
N ALA A 404 -14.27 -1.02 1.46
CA ALA A 404 -13.29 -1.05 0.38
C ALA A 404 -11.86 -1.34 0.87
N GLU A 405 -11.50 -0.98 2.11
CA GLU A 405 -10.15 -1.21 2.66
C GLU A 405 -9.92 -2.66 3.09
N SER A 406 -10.98 -3.46 3.22
CA SER A 406 -10.91 -4.86 3.73
C SER A 406 -11.62 -5.90 2.86
N ALA A 407 -12.23 -5.47 1.75
CA ALA A 407 -12.82 -6.36 0.77
C ALA A 407 -11.74 -7.25 0.11
N PRO A 408 -12.07 -8.50 -0.25
CA PRO A 408 -11.16 -9.39 -0.98
C PRO A 408 -10.56 -8.71 -2.21
N THR A 409 -9.25 -8.85 -2.40
CA THR A 409 -8.56 -8.28 -3.55
C THR A 409 -7.35 -9.10 -3.96
N VAL A 410 -6.89 -8.88 -5.18
CA VAL A 410 -5.57 -9.30 -5.68
C VAL A 410 -4.73 -8.11 -6.10
N ASP A 411 -5.12 -6.90 -5.70
CA ASP A 411 -4.38 -5.68 -5.98
C ASP A 411 -3.03 -5.69 -5.26
N THR A 412 -2.15 -4.77 -5.64
CA THR A 412 -0.79 -4.69 -5.08
C THR A 412 -0.76 -4.38 -3.58
N ARG A 413 -1.90 -3.91 -3.04
CA ARG A 413 -2.12 -3.50 -1.65
C ARG A 413 -3.49 -4.02 -1.16
N PRO A 414 -3.69 -4.20 0.16
CA PRO A 414 -5.02 -4.49 0.70
C PRO A 414 -6.02 -3.39 0.35
N GLY A 415 -7.24 -3.81 0.04
CA GLY A 415 -8.35 -2.94 -0.35
C GLY A 415 -8.86 -3.31 -1.74
N GLY A 416 -10.10 -3.78 -1.82
CA GLY A 416 -10.70 -4.27 -3.06
C GLY A 416 -11.65 -3.26 -3.72
N HIS A 417 -12.32 -3.73 -4.77
CA HIS A 417 -13.28 -2.94 -5.53
C HIS A 417 -14.73 -3.41 -5.31
N PRO A 418 -15.31 -3.28 -4.10
CA PRO A 418 -16.69 -3.74 -3.85
C PRO A 418 -17.74 -2.93 -4.62
N ASP A 419 -17.37 -1.76 -5.16
CA ASP A 419 -18.16 -0.96 -6.10
C ASP A 419 -18.33 -1.63 -7.47
N ARG A 420 -17.49 -2.64 -7.78
CA ARG A 420 -17.56 -3.44 -9.00
C ARG A 420 -18.31 -4.76 -8.75
N VAL A 421 -18.98 -5.25 -9.79
CA VAL A 421 -19.73 -6.53 -9.79
C VAL A 421 -19.83 -7.11 -11.20
N PHE A 422 -19.86 -8.43 -11.33
CA PHE A 422 -20.02 -9.10 -12.64
C PHE A 422 -21.49 -9.31 -13.00
N PRO A 423 -21.87 -9.31 -14.30
CA PRO A 423 -23.21 -9.68 -14.75
C PRO A 423 -23.68 -11.01 -14.16
N GLY A 424 -24.90 -11.03 -13.63
CA GLY A 424 -25.48 -12.21 -12.97
C GLY A 424 -25.00 -12.45 -11.54
N LEU A 425 -24.08 -11.65 -11.00
CA LEU A 425 -23.73 -11.68 -9.58
C LEU A 425 -24.42 -10.56 -8.80
N THR A 426 -24.24 -10.57 -7.49
CA THR A 426 -24.89 -9.66 -6.56
C THR A 426 -23.90 -8.81 -5.78
N ARG A 427 -24.39 -7.68 -5.27
CA ARG A 427 -23.69 -6.86 -4.29
C ARG A 427 -24.63 -6.42 -3.18
N SER A 428 -24.22 -6.64 -1.94
CA SER A 428 -24.96 -6.16 -0.78
C SER A 428 -24.70 -4.67 -0.52
N LEU A 429 -25.75 -3.86 -0.42
CA LEU A 429 -25.68 -2.44 -0.07
C LEU A 429 -26.18 -2.16 1.34
N SER A 430 -25.66 -1.08 1.92
CA SER A 430 -26.13 -0.50 3.18
C SER A 430 -26.79 0.86 2.91
N ALA A 431 -27.76 1.22 3.74
CA ALA A 431 -28.39 2.54 3.72
C ALA A 431 -28.65 2.96 5.16
N THR A 432 -27.69 3.66 5.76
CA THR A 432 -27.75 4.13 7.14
C THR A 432 -28.53 5.44 7.17
N GLY A 433 -29.67 5.44 7.85
CA GLY A 433 -30.50 6.64 7.98
C GLY A 433 -29.84 7.69 8.87
N TYR A 434 -29.91 8.96 8.46
CA TYR A 434 -29.38 10.07 9.24
C TYR A 434 -30.34 11.25 9.33
N ASP A 435 -30.22 12.06 10.39
CA ASP A 435 -30.96 13.30 10.62
C ASP A 435 -30.23 14.55 10.11
N GLU A 436 -30.76 15.75 10.35
CA GLU A 436 -30.16 17.01 9.88
C GLU A 436 -28.76 17.27 10.42
N THR A 437 -28.35 16.55 11.47
CA THR A 437 -27.01 16.64 12.06
C THR A 437 -26.06 15.55 11.55
N TYR A 438 -26.49 14.72 10.60
CA TYR A 438 -25.86 13.45 10.22
C TYR A 438 -25.77 12.45 11.39
N GLY A 439 -26.55 12.63 12.46
CA GLY A 439 -26.71 11.67 13.54
C GLY A 439 -27.62 10.51 13.15
N PRO A 440 -27.68 9.42 13.95
CA PRO A 440 -28.47 8.24 13.63
C PRO A 440 -29.97 8.54 13.57
N ALA A 441 -30.64 8.14 12.50
CA ALA A 441 -32.09 8.24 12.35
C ALA A 441 -32.70 6.94 11.82
N ALA A 442 -33.81 6.50 12.42
CA ALA A 442 -34.46 5.26 12.03
C ALA A 442 -35.19 5.43 10.68
N GLY A 443 -34.94 4.52 9.73
CA GLY A 443 -35.63 4.53 8.45
C GLY A 443 -35.36 3.29 7.62
N SER A 444 -36.42 2.64 7.13
CA SER A 444 -36.30 1.60 6.11
C SER A 444 -36.43 2.22 4.72
N PRO A 445 -35.41 2.13 3.86
CA PRO A 445 -35.47 2.71 2.53
C PRO A 445 -36.30 1.83 1.59
N THR A 446 -36.80 2.48 0.53
CA THR A 446 -37.12 1.85 -0.75
C THR A 446 -35.99 2.11 -1.72
N TRP A 447 -35.68 1.13 -2.56
CA TRP A 447 -34.51 1.16 -3.44
C TRP A 447 -34.91 1.40 -4.90
N LEU A 448 -34.09 2.16 -5.61
CA LEU A 448 -34.24 2.45 -7.05
C LEU A 448 -32.90 2.26 -7.75
N SER A 449 -32.95 1.77 -8.99
CA SER A 449 -31.81 1.73 -9.91
C SER A 449 -32.07 2.71 -11.05
N SER A 450 -31.06 3.49 -11.42
CA SER A 450 -31.13 4.42 -12.56
C SER A 450 -31.23 3.70 -13.92
N SER A 451 -30.82 2.42 -14.01
CA SER A 451 -30.93 1.62 -15.23
C SER A 451 -31.18 0.15 -14.91
N GLY A 452 -32.41 -0.32 -15.15
CA GLY A 452 -32.78 -1.73 -14.98
C GLY A 452 -32.12 -2.68 -16.00
N ALA A 453 -31.51 -2.16 -17.06
CA ALA A 453 -30.73 -2.91 -18.03
C ALA A 453 -29.33 -3.26 -17.49
N VAL A 454 -28.71 -2.33 -16.73
CA VAL A 454 -27.42 -2.55 -16.04
C VAL A 454 -27.63 -3.41 -14.80
N GLY A 455 -28.66 -3.12 -14.00
CA GLY A 455 -29.05 -3.99 -12.89
C GLY A 455 -30.20 -3.44 -12.04
N THR A 456 -30.71 -4.26 -11.14
CA THR A 456 -31.85 -3.91 -10.27
C THR A 456 -31.51 -4.17 -8.81
N VAL A 457 -32.02 -3.35 -7.91
CA VAL A 457 -31.85 -3.51 -6.46
C VAL A 457 -33.17 -3.97 -5.85
N ASP A 458 -33.12 -4.99 -5.00
CA ASP A 458 -34.30 -5.53 -4.33
C ASP A 458 -34.62 -4.79 -3.02
N ARG A 459 -35.64 -5.25 -2.30
CA ARG A 459 -36.10 -4.63 -1.05
C ARG A 459 -35.09 -4.77 0.10
N ALA A 460 -34.22 -5.78 0.05
CA ALA A 460 -33.19 -6.01 1.07
C ALA A 460 -31.94 -5.13 0.84
N GLY A 461 -31.87 -4.41 -0.28
CA GLY A 461 -30.68 -3.66 -0.67
C GLY A 461 -29.63 -4.51 -1.36
N THR A 462 -30.02 -5.69 -1.90
CA THR A 462 -29.12 -6.48 -2.73
C THR A 462 -29.27 -6.02 -4.18
N PHE A 463 -28.18 -5.55 -4.76
CA PHE A 463 -28.09 -5.21 -6.17
C PHE A 463 -27.82 -6.48 -7.00
N HIS A 464 -28.60 -6.67 -8.05
CA HIS A 464 -28.54 -7.79 -9.00
C HIS A 464 -28.05 -7.27 -10.34
N ALA A 465 -26.79 -7.54 -10.67
CA ALA A 465 -26.14 -7.09 -11.90
C ALA A 465 -26.68 -7.84 -13.13
N ARG A 466 -26.82 -7.16 -14.26
CA ARG A 466 -27.41 -7.72 -15.50
C ARG A 466 -26.57 -7.44 -16.74
N GLY A 467 -26.29 -6.17 -17.04
CA GLY A 467 -25.55 -5.73 -18.22
C GLY A 467 -24.40 -4.83 -17.83
N THR A 468 -23.36 -4.75 -18.66
CA THR A 468 -22.17 -3.93 -18.42
C THR A 468 -22.52 -2.44 -18.30
N GLY A 469 -21.72 -1.71 -17.53
CA GLY A 469 -21.79 -0.25 -17.41
C GLY A 469 -22.00 0.24 -15.98
N THR A 470 -22.12 1.55 -15.83
CA THR A 470 -22.27 2.21 -14.52
C THR A 470 -23.73 2.45 -14.18
N VAL A 471 -24.10 2.25 -12.92
CA VAL A 471 -25.45 2.47 -12.41
C VAL A 471 -25.45 3.18 -11.06
N THR A 472 -26.25 4.22 -10.93
CA THR A 472 -26.54 4.83 -9.64
C THR A 472 -27.69 4.09 -8.96
N VAL A 473 -27.45 3.62 -7.74
CA VAL A 473 -28.46 3.03 -6.85
C VAL A 473 -28.87 4.06 -5.80
N THR A 474 -30.18 4.24 -5.62
CA THR A 474 -30.75 5.24 -4.69
C THR A 474 -31.58 4.56 -3.62
N ALA A 475 -31.25 4.80 -2.36
CA ALA A 475 -32.12 4.52 -1.21
C ALA A 475 -32.98 5.77 -0.93
N HIS A 476 -34.29 5.61 -0.75
CA HIS A 476 -35.16 6.75 -0.47
C HIS A 476 -36.38 6.38 0.41
N ARG A 477 -36.89 7.35 1.16
CA ARG A 477 -38.14 7.28 1.91
C ARG A 477 -38.73 8.69 2.06
N GLY A 478 -39.85 8.97 1.41
CA GLY A 478 -40.37 10.35 1.34
C GLY A 478 -39.37 11.27 0.64
N THR A 479 -38.97 12.35 1.32
CA THR A 479 -37.94 13.29 0.83
C THR A 479 -36.51 12.83 1.12
N ALA A 480 -36.32 11.93 2.08
CA ALA A 480 -35.00 11.43 2.45
C ALA A 480 -34.43 10.54 1.35
N ARG A 481 -33.18 10.78 0.96
CA ARG A 481 -32.49 10.04 -0.12
C ARG A 481 -31.00 9.90 0.16
N GLY A 482 -30.42 8.85 -0.41
CA GLY A 482 -28.98 8.58 -0.45
C GLY A 482 -28.63 7.80 -1.71
N ARG A 483 -27.40 7.94 -2.21
CA ARG A 483 -27.00 7.29 -3.46
C ARG A 483 -25.59 6.72 -3.35
N THR A 484 -25.38 5.63 -4.09
CA THR A 484 -24.05 5.12 -4.43
C THR A 484 -24.01 4.76 -5.91
N THR A 485 -22.81 4.65 -6.46
CA THR A 485 -22.58 4.23 -7.84
C THR A 485 -21.92 2.86 -7.82
N LEU A 486 -22.42 1.95 -8.66
CA LEU A 486 -21.81 0.65 -8.90
C LEU A 486 -21.41 0.54 -10.37
N THR A 487 -20.39 -0.27 -10.61
CA THR A 487 -19.93 -0.63 -11.95
C THR A 487 -20.19 -2.11 -12.20
N VAL A 488 -20.92 -2.41 -13.27
CA VAL A 488 -21.06 -3.78 -13.77
C VAL A 488 -19.99 -4.02 -14.83
N LEU A 489 -19.07 -4.95 -14.55
CA LEU A 489 -17.92 -5.31 -15.38
C LEU A 489 -18.32 -6.16 -16.60
N GLY A 490 -17.33 -6.56 -17.39
CA GLY A 490 -17.47 -7.57 -18.44
C GLY A 490 -17.94 -8.93 -17.91
N GLN A 491 -18.13 -9.89 -18.81
CA GLN A 491 -18.48 -11.26 -18.40
C GLN A 491 -17.36 -11.88 -17.55
N LEU A 492 -17.75 -12.54 -16.46
CA LEU A 492 -16.83 -13.31 -15.63
C LEU A 492 -16.12 -14.37 -16.48
N GLN A 493 -14.78 -14.37 -16.47
CA GLN A 493 -13.94 -15.30 -17.20
C GLN A 493 -13.27 -16.34 -16.32
N ARG A 494 -12.95 -15.97 -15.07
CA ARG A 494 -12.38 -16.87 -14.06
C ARG A 494 -12.60 -16.31 -12.66
N ILE A 495 -12.38 -17.17 -11.66
CA ILE A 495 -12.32 -16.80 -10.25
C ILE A 495 -10.98 -17.22 -9.67
N GLY A 496 -10.54 -16.50 -8.64
CA GLY A 496 -9.38 -16.80 -7.82
C GLY A 496 -9.70 -16.58 -6.35
N ALA A 497 -8.77 -16.95 -5.48
CA ALA A 497 -8.80 -16.56 -4.07
C ALA A 497 -7.76 -15.46 -3.82
N ASP A 498 -8.02 -14.60 -2.85
CA ASP A 498 -7.07 -13.56 -2.40
C ASP A 498 -5.87 -14.14 -1.64
N THR A 499 -5.99 -15.37 -1.15
CA THR A 499 -4.91 -16.16 -0.56
C THR A 499 -4.75 -17.49 -1.28
N GLY A 500 -3.49 -17.92 -1.43
CA GLY A 500 -3.15 -19.21 -2.04
C GLY A 500 -3.43 -20.42 -1.14
N ARG A 501 -3.49 -20.25 0.18
CA ARG A 501 -3.80 -21.31 1.17
C ARG A 501 -4.19 -20.73 2.54
N VAL A 502 -4.85 -21.53 3.37
CA VAL A 502 -5.14 -21.18 4.77
C VAL A 502 -4.46 -22.19 5.71
N GLY A 503 -3.45 -21.74 6.44
CA GLY A 503 -2.78 -22.52 7.48
C GLY A 503 -3.35 -22.22 8.87
N LEU A 504 -3.81 -23.24 9.59
CA LEU A 504 -4.36 -23.14 10.94
C LEU A 504 -3.46 -23.89 11.93
N ALA A 505 -2.98 -23.22 12.97
CA ALA A 505 -1.97 -23.78 13.86
C ALA A 505 -2.47 -24.98 14.70
N ASN A 506 -3.77 -25.03 15.03
CA ASN A 506 -4.39 -26.04 15.89
C ASN A 506 -5.92 -26.04 15.77
N GLY A 507 -6.61 -26.87 16.56
CA GLY A 507 -8.06 -27.10 16.49
C GLY A 507 -8.95 -25.95 16.94
N ASN A 508 -8.37 -24.83 17.39
CA ASN A 508 -9.10 -23.62 17.75
C ASN A 508 -8.74 -22.41 16.86
N ALA A 509 -7.76 -22.58 15.97
CA ALA A 509 -7.30 -21.50 15.11
C ALA A 509 -8.33 -21.12 14.04
N THR A 510 -8.31 -19.85 13.66
CA THR A 510 -9.13 -19.28 12.59
C THR A 510 -8.24 -18.65 11.52
N GLY A 511 -8.72 -18.68 10.28
CA GLY A 511 -8.10 -18.02 9.14
C GLY A 511 -9.16 -17.50 8.19
N HIS A 512 -8.76 -16.76 7.16
CA HIS A 512 -9.67 -16.12 6.23
C HIS A 512 -9.23 -16.32 4.79
N PHE A 513 -10.20 -16.32 3.88
CA PHE A 513 -9.98 -16.18 2.44
C PHE A 513 -11.20 -15.50 1.80
N GLY A 514 -10.98 -14.75 0.74
CA GLY A 514 -11.99 -14.15 -0.10
C GLY A 514 -11.90 -14.67 -1.53
N ILE A 515 -12.98 -14.49 -2.30
CA ILE A 515 -13.06 -14.89 -3.70
C ILE A 515 -13.07 -13.65 -4.58
N VAL A 516 -12.24 -13.63 -5.61
CA VAL A 516 -12.09 -12.52 -6.56
C VAL A 516 -12.42 -13.02 -7.96
N GLY A 517 -13.29 -12.32 -8.68
CA GLY A 517 -13.61 -12.59 -10.08
C GLY A 517 -12.77 -11.74 -11.03
N TYR A 518 -12.64 -12.19 -12.27
CA TYR A 518 -11.88 -11.50 -13.33
C TYR A 518 -12.70 -11.50 -14.62
N ASP A 519 -12.72 -10.38 -15.34
CA ASP A 519 -13.18 -10.36 -16.73
C ASP A 519 -12.04 -10.55 -17.74
N ALA A 520 -12.36 -10.48 -19.04
CA ALA A 520 -11.42 -10.67 -20.13
C ALA A 520 -10.38 -9.54 -20.27
N SER A 521 -10.63 -8.38 -19.65
CA SER A 521 -9.74 -7.21 -19.71
C SER A 521 -8.92 -7.06 -18.42
N GLY A 522 -8.97 -8.06 -17.52
CA GLY A 522 -8.23 -8.03 -16.26
C GLY A 522 -8.87 -7.18 -15.17
N PHE A 523 -10.10 -6.68 -15.34
CA PHE A 523 -10.81 -6.01 -14.24
C PHE A 523 -11.21 -7.04 -13.19
N THR A 524 -10.98 -6.69 -11.93
CA THR A 524 -11.29 -7.53 -10.78
C THR A 524 -12.46 -6.98 -9.97
N ALA A 525 -13.18 -7.88 -9.30
CA ALA A 525 -14.12 -7.51 -8.24
C ALA A 525 -14.23 -8.64 -7.20
N PRO A 526 -14.40 -8.33 -5.90
CA PRO A 526 -14.71 -9.34 -4.89
C PRO A 526 -16.05 -10.01 -5.22
N ILE A 527 -16.19 -11.30 -4.95
CA ILE A 527 -17.45 -12.03 -5.13
C ILE A 527 -18.18 -12.12 -3.79
N GLU A 528 -19.45 -11.70 -3.77
CA GLU A 528 -20.27 -11.78 -2.56
C GLU A 528 -20.41 -13.24 -2.11
N PRO A 529 -20.26 -13.56 -0.80
CA PRO A 529 -20.39 -14.93 -0.31
C PRO A 529 -21.72 -15.61 -0.67
N SER A 530 -22.80 -14.85 -0.87
CA SER A 530 -24.10 -15.39 -1.32
C SER A 530 -24.10 -15.92 -2.75
N ASP A 531 -23.12 -15.53 -3.58
CA ASP A 531 -22.96 -16.01 -4.95
C ASP A 531 -22.00 -17.23 -5.04
N VAL A 532 -21.42 -17.65 -3.91
CA VAL A 532 -20.43 -18.72 -3.85
C VAL A 532 -21.04 -19.98 -3.23
N SER A 533 -20.92 -21.10 -3.92
CA SER A 533 -21.17 -22.42 -3.34
C SER A 533 -19.86 -23.02 -2.85
N LEU A 534 -19.82 -23.47 -1.59
CA LEU A 534 -18.64 -24.09 -0.98
C LEU A 534 -18.82 -25.60 -0.76
N GLU A 535 -17.81 -26.37 -1.14
CA GLU A 535 -17.66 -27.80 -0.83
C GLU A 535 -16.37 -27.99 0.00
N TYR A 536 -16.48 -28.57 1.20
CA TYR A 536 -15.36 -28.80 2.12
C TYR A 536 -15.69 -29.87 3.18
N ASP A 537 -14.68 -30.39 3.88
CA ASP A 537 -14.85 -31.34 4.98
C ASP A 537 -15.40 -30.65 6.25
N ARG A 538 -16.71 -30.82 6.49
CA ARG A 538 -17.43 -30.27 7.66
C ARG A 538 -17.07 -30.95 8.98
N SER A 539 -16.37 -32.09 8.96
CA SER A 539 -15.85 -32.74 10.16
C SER A 539 -14.53 -32.14 10.62
N LEU A 540 -13.82 -31.43 9.73
CA LEU A 540 -12.54 -30.78 10.00
C LEU A 540 -12.69 -29.27 10.17
N LEU A 541 -13.56 -28.63 9.40
CA LEU A 541 -13.68 -27.17 9.34
C LEU A 541 -15.12 -26.71 9.55
N SER A 542 -15.26 -25.50 10.09
CA SER A 542 -16.46 -24.68 9.97
C SER A 542 -16.13 -23.44 9.16
N VAL A 543 -16.88 -23.16 8.10
CA VAL A 543 -16.67 -21.99 7.24
C VAL A 543 -17.91 -21.10 7.29
N GLY A 544 -17.73 -19.86 7.72
CA GLY A 544 -18.74 -18.80 7.72
C GLY A 544 -18.30 -17.62 6.86
N SER A 545 -19.18 -16.65 6.61
CA SER A 545 -18.81 -15.39 5.95
C SER A 545 -18.85 -14.22 6.92
N ASP A 546 -18.10 -13.17 6.62
CA ASP A 546 -18.13 -11.90 7.35
C ASP A 546 -18.85 -10.79 6.56
N ALA A 547 -18.95 -9.60 7.17
CA ALA A 547 -19.61 -8.45 6.55
C ALA A 547 -18.81 -7.82 5.38
N ASN A 548 -17.52 -8.15 5.26
CA ASN A 548 -16.60 -7.64 4.25
C ASN A 548 -16.53 -8.52 3.00
N GLY A 549 -17.26 -9.64 2.99
CA GLY A 549 -17.30 -10.56 1.88
C GLY A 549 -16.20 -11.62 1.92
N ASN A 550 -15.50 -11.76 3.05
CA ASN A 550 -14.56 -12.86 3.27
C ASN A 550 -15.27 -14.09 3.85
N PHE A 551 -14.61 -15.23 3.72
CA PHE A 551 -14.92 -16.45 4.44
C PHE A 551 -13.98 -16.63 5.63
N THR A 552 -14.55 -16.84 6.81
CA THR A 552 -13.83 -17.23 8.03
C THR A 552 -13.83 -18.74 8.16
N VAL A 553 -12.63 -19.33 8.17
CA VAL A 553 -12.39 -20.76 8.34
C VAL A 553 -11.96 -21.01 9.79
N LYS A 554 -12.68 -21.87 10.49
CA LYS A 554 -12.35 -22.32 11.84
C LYS A 554 -12.05 -23.81 11.85
N ALA A 555 -10.94 -24.20 12.45
CA ALA A 555 -10.62 -25.61 12.69
C ALA A 555 -11.57 -26.24 13.73
N LEU A 556 -11.86 -27.54 13.56
CA LEU A 556 -12.66 -28.34 14.49
C LEU A 556 -11.86 -29.52 15.10
N LYS A 557 -10.63 -29.74 14.62
CA LYS A 557 -9.70 -30.80 15.07
C LYS A 557 -8.29 -30.24 15.11
N ASP A 558 -7.42 -30.79 15.96
CA ASP A 558 -6.04 -30.31 16.10
C ASP A 558 -5.13 -30.63 14.90
N SER A 559 -5.55 -31.54 14.03
CA SER A 559 -4.82 -31.87 12.81
C SER A 559 -5.76 -32.30 11.70
N GLY A 560 -5.40 -31.95 10.46
CA GLY A 560 -6.06 -32.42 9.25
C GLY A 560 -5.73 -31.54 8.05
N ALA A 561 -6.13 -31.98 6.87
CA ALA A 561 -5.95 -31.25 5.63
C ALA A 561 -7.14 -31.50 4.71
N THR A 562 -7.59 -30.46 4.01
CA THR A 562 -8.69 -30.57 3.04
C THR A 562 -8.63 -29.44 2.02
N LEU A 563 -9.35 -29.59 0.90
CA LEU A 563 -9.56 -28.52 -0.07
C LEU A 563 -10.93 -27.89 0.19
N VAL A 564 -10.96 -26.55 0.26
CA VAL A 564 -12.21 -25.80 0.16
C VAL A 564 -12.41 -25.46 -1.31
N THR A 565 -13.43 -26.05 -1.94
CA THR A 565 -13.78 -25.79 -3.34
C THR A 565 -14.88 -24.74 -3.41
N ALA A 566 -14.57 -23.57 -3.98
CA ALA A 566 -15.51 -22.49 -4.21
C ALA A 566 -15.98 -22.49 -5.67
N LYS A 567 -17.30 -22.45 -5.88
CA LYS A 567 -17.93 -22.46 -7.21
C LYS A 567 -18.78 -21.23 -7.43
N VAL A 568 -18.58 -20.55 -8.56
CA VAL A 568 -19.36 -19.36 -8.98
C VAL A 568 -19.67 -19.46 -10.46
N ARG A 569 -20.96 -19.51 -10.83
CA ARG A 569 -21.42 -19.54 -12.24
C ARG A 569 -20.71 -20.60 -13.13
N GLY A 570 -20.28 -21.71 -12.56
CA GLY A 570 -19.57 -22.80 -13.26
C GLY A 570 -18.03 -22.72 -13.19
N TYR A 571 -17.48 -21.59 -12.76
CA TYR A 571 -16.05 -21.45 -12.46
C TYR A 571 -15.74 -22.00 -11.07
N THR A 572 -14.55 -22.56 -10.90
CA THR A 572 -14.11 -23.18 -9.65
C THR A 572 -12.72 -22.69 -9.27
N VAL A 573 -12.51 -22.42 -7.98
CA VAL A 573 -11.19 -22.25 -7.36
C VAL A 573 -11.12 -23.11 -6.11
N GLN A 574 -9.94 -23.62 -5.81
CA GLN A 574 -9.70 -24.46 -4.64
C GLN A 574 -8.69 -23.79 -3.73
N VAL A 575 -9.04 -23.69 -2.45
CA VAL A 575 -8.19 -23.13 -1.41
C VAL A 575 -7.77 -24.28 -0.49
N PRO A 576 -6.49 -24.67 -0.49
CA PRO A 576 -5.99 -25.66 0.45
C PRO A 576 -6.06 -25.13 1.89
N VAL A 577 -6.60 -25.95 2.79
CA VAL A 577 -6.67 -25.66 4.21
C VAL A 577 -6.00 -26.78 5.00
N THR A 578 -5.04 -26.42 5.84
CA THR A 578 -4.32 -27.34 6.70
C THR A 578 -4.48 -26.94 8.16
N VAL A 579 -4.62 -27.93 9.05
CA VAL A 579 -4.69 -27.73 10.49
C VAL A 579 -3.57 -28.52 11.17
N GLY A 580 -2.88 -27.87 12.10
CA GLY A 580 -1.74 -28.43 12.81
C GLY A 580 -0.43 -28.30 12.03
N LEU A 581 0.66 -28.14 12.76
CA LEU A 581 2.03 -28.16 12.24
C LEU A 581 2.86 -29.13 13.07
N THR A 582 3.75 -29.87 12.41
CA THR A 582 4.75 -30.71 13.07
C THR A 582 6.14 -30.18 12.72
N ASP A 583 6.98 -30.00 13.73
CA ASP A 583 8.39 -29.67 13.55
C ASP A 583 9.15 -30.89 13.06
N GLN A 584 9.78 -30.78 11.90
CA GLN A 584 10.68 -31.78 11.36
C GLN A 584 12.09 -31.22 11.37
N SER A 585 13.02 -31.92 12.02
CA SER A 585 14.42 -31.51 12.00
C SER A 585 14.99 -31.60 10.58
N VAL A 586 15.61 -30.52 10.12
CA VAL A 586 16.31 -30.42 8.83
C VAL A 586 17.82 -30.46 9.05
N ALA A 587 18.33 -29.69 10.01
CA ALA A 587 19.73 -29.74 10.42
C ALA A 587 19.88 -29.36 11.91
N THR A 588 20.46 -30.25 12.71
CA THR A 588 20.89 -29.96 14.10
C THR A 588 22.29 -29.37 14.16
N PHE A 589 23.04 -29.40 13.05
CA PHE A 589 24.45 -28.98 12.97
C PHE A 589 25.44 -29.79 13.82
N ASP A 590 25.05 -30.98 14.30
CA ASP A 590 25.99 -31.95 14.91
C ASP A 590 27.14 -32.37 13.98
N ASP A 591 26.95 -32.20 12.66
CA ASP A 591 27.94 -32.42 11.61
C ASP A 591 28.62 -31.13 11.13
N ALA A 592 28.57 -30.03 11.89
CA ALA A 592 29.09 -28.71 11.50
C ALA A 592 30.52 -28.72 10.93
N ALA A 593 31.38 -29.65 11.37
CA ALA A 593 32.74 -29.82 10.84
C ALA A 593 32.81 -30.26 9.37
N GLN A 594 31.71 -30.76 8.79
CA GLN A 594 31.59 -31.20 7.39
C GLN A 594 30.94 -30.15 6.48
N TRP A 595 30.42 -29.06 7.04
CA TRP A 595 29.87 -27.95 6.27
C TRP A 595 30.99 -27.17 5.59
N THR A 596 30.68 -26.57 4.45
CA THR A 596 31.68 -25.86 3.63
C THR A 596 31.33 -24.39 3.47
N PHE A 597 32.36 -23.55 3.49
CA PHE A 597 32.24 -22.12 3.25
C PHE A 597 32.48 -21.79 1.78
N SER A 598 31.65 -20.89 1.25
CA SER A 598 31.95 -20.15 0.02
C SER A 598 31.43 -18.73 0.16
N ALA A 599 31.77 -17.84 -0.78
CA ALA A 599 31.35 -16.45 -0.71
C ALA A 599 31.21 -15.80 -2.09
N ALA A 600 30.38 -14.77 -2.16
CA ALA A 600 30.34 -13.84 -3.28
C ALA A 600 30.91 -12.51 -2.79
N ARG A 601 32.05 -12.11 -3.37
CA ARG A 601 32.71 -10.82 -3.11
C ARG A 601 33.02 -10.59 -1.61
N ALA A 602 33.28 -11.67 -0.88
CA ALA A 602 33.62 -11.69 0.55
C ALA A 602 34.59 -12.85 0.84
N THR A 603 35.16 -12.89 2.04
CA THR A 603 35.96 -14.03 2.55
C THR A 603 35.42 -14.46 3.92
N GLY A 604 35.83 -15.64 4.42
CA GLY A 604 35.31 -16.15 5.68
C GLY A 604 35.56 -17.64 5.90
N SER A 605 34.84 -18.22 6.86
CA SER A 605 34.91 -19.65 7.20
C SER A 605 33.66 -20.14 7.92
N VAL A 606 33.47 -21.46 7.95
CA VAL A 606 32.51 -22.14 8.83
C VAL A 606 33.26 -23.12 9.74
N GLN A 607 32.78 -23.29 10.98
CA GLN A 607 33.32 -24.25 11.94
C GLN A 607 32.26 -24.63 13.00
N ALA A 608 32.47 -25.74 13.69
CA ALA A 608 31.64 -26.12 14.84
C ALA A 608 31.87 -25.17 16.04
N GLY A 609 30.80 -24.89 16.80
CA GLY A 609 30.83 -24.11 18.03
C GLY A 609 29.75 -24.53 19.02
N ASP A 610 29.67 -23.87 20.18
CA ASP A 610 28.66 -24.15 21.20
C ASP A 610 27.30 -23.56 20.79
N GLY A 611 26.41 -24.41 20.30
CA GLY A 611 25.08 -24.03 19.82
C GLY A 611 24.12 -23.62 20.94
N HIS A 612 22.89 -23.25 20.56
CA HIS A 612 21.78 -23.03 21.47
C HIS A 612 21.41 -24.34 22.19
N THR A 613 21.52 -25.47 21.48
CA THR A 613 21.26 -26.84 21.94
C THR A 613 22.29 -27.79 21.34
N GLY A 614 23.43 -27.95 22.02
CA GLY A 614 24.49 -28.86 21.56
C GLY A 614 25.46 -28.17 20.61
N THR A 615 25.72 -28.77 19.44
CA THR A 615 26.73 -28.27 18.49
C THR A 615 26.07 -27.34 17.47
N GLY A 616 26.52 -26.09 17.40
CA GLY A 616 26.07 -25.12 16.39
C GLY A 616 27.08 -24.91 15.26
N LEU A 617 26.63 -24.31 14.16
CA LEU A 617 27.49 -23.90 13.05
C LEU A 617 27.88 -22.43 13.19
N THR A 618 29.13 -22.14 13.54
CA THR A 618 29.68 -20.78 13.53
C THR A 618 30.12 -20.42 12.12
N MET A 619 29.62 -19.31 11.58
CA MET A 619 30.05 -18.75 10.30
C MET A 619 30.69 -17.37 10.54
N SER A 620 31.92 -17.19 10.06
CA SER A 620 32.62 -15.90 10.05
C SER A 620 32.75 -15.38 8.63
N TYR A 621 32.71 -14.05 8.47
CA TYR A 621 32.79 -13.43 7.15
C TYR A 621 33.36 -12.01 7.21
N ASP A 622 33.97 -11.59 6.11
CA ASP A 622 34.53 -10.26 5.87
C ASP A 622 33.83 -9.61 4.67
N PHE A 623 32.96 -8.64 4.97
CA PHE A 623 32.21 -7.86 3.98
C PHE A 623 32.88 -6.53 3.63
N THR A 624 34.16 -6.34 3.97
CA THR A 624 34.93 -5.13 3.60
C THR A 624 35.45 -5.16 2.14
N GLN A 625 35.43 -6.35 1.52
CA GLN A 625 36.10 -6.69 0.25
C GLN A 625 35.51 -6.03 -1.00
N SER A 626 34.24 -5.62 -0.97
CA SER A 626 33.55 -5.00 -2.10
C SER A 626 32.50 -4.00 -1.63
N THR A 627 32.00 -3.17 -2.54
CA THR A 627 30.83 -2.30 -2.35
C THR A 627 29.59 -2.81 -3.08
N ALA A 628 29.72 -3.84 -3.94
CA ALA A 628 28.57 -4.54 -4.50
C ALA A 628 27.88 -5.41 -3.43
N THR A 629 26.82 -6.15 -3.76
CA THR A 629 26.24 -7.15 -2.84
C THR A 629 27.29 -8.21 -2.45
N ARG A 630 27.46 -8.43 -1.15
CA ARG A 630 28.35 -9.44 -0.54
C ARG A 630 27.50 -10.54 0.05
N ALA A 631 27.95 -11.78 -0.05
CA ALA A 631 27.28 -12.89 0.61
C ALA A 631 28.29 -13.92 1.12
N ALA A 632 27.98 -14.50 2.28
CA ALA A 632 28.74 -15.57 2.92
C ALA A 632 27.85 -16.81 3.05
N TYR A 633 28.26 -17.90 2.40
CA TYR A 633 27.46 -19.12 2.27
C TYR A 633 28.01 -20.24 3.15
N ALA A 634 27.09 -20.93 3.82
CA ALA A 634 27.30 -22.19 4.50
C ALA A 634 26.53 -23.29 3.77
N SER A 635 27.25 -24.22 3.13
CA SER A 635 26.67 -25.32 2.37
C SER A 635 26.79 -26.63 3.16
N PRO A 636 25.71 -27.44 3.23
CA PRO A 636 25.75 -28.74 3.88
C PRO A 636 26.65 -29.71 3.11
N PRO A 637 27.17 -30.77 3.76
CA PRO A 637 28.02 -31.77 3.10
C PRO A 637 27.31 -32.48 1.93
N LYS A 638 25.98 -32.54 1.97
CA LYS A 638 25.10 -33.00 0.88
C LYS A 638 23.81 -32.17 0.90
N PRO A 639 23.17 -31.92 -0.26
CA PRO A 639 21.86 -31.28 -0.30
C PRO A 639 20.84 -32.03 0.56
N ILE A 640 20.05 -31.30 1.37
CA ILE A 640 19.10 -31.89 2.33
C ILE A 640 17.69 -31.75 1.81
N THR A 641 17.08 -32.86 1.37
CA THR A 641 15.68 -32.88 0.94
C THR A 641 14.74 -32.88 2.14
N VAL A 642 13.85 -31.90 2.20
CA VAL A 642 12.88 -31.69 3.27
C VAL A 642 11.59 -32.47 2.95
N PRO A 643 11.08 -33.31 3.86
CA PRO A 643 9.84 -34.05 3.63
C PRO A 643 8.61 -33.13 3.67
N GLY A 644 7.56 -33.52 2.93
CA GLY A 644 6.26 -32.85 2.95
C GLY A 644 6.26 -31.47 2.29
N GLN A 645 5.31 -30.62 2.71
CA GLN A 645 5.09 -29.28 2.15
C GLN A 645 5.23 -28.22 3.26
N PRO A 646 6.46 -27.91 3.73
CA PRO A 646 6.66 -26.97 4.82
C PRO A 646 5.99 -25.62 4.56
N HIS A 647 5.36 -25.09 5.60
CA HIS A 647 4.78 -23.75 5.62
C HIS A 647 5.79 -22.67 6.01
N ALA A 648 6.78 -23.06 6.81
CA ALA A 648 7.86 -22.20 7.25
C ALA A 648 9.07 -23.04 7.65
N PHE A 649 10.22 -22.38 7.79
CA PHE A 649 11.43 -22.93 8.39
C PHE A 649 11.79 -22.12 9.62
N GLY A 650 12.01 -22.78 10.75
CA GLY A 650 12.46 -22.17 12.00
C GLY A 650 13.92 -22.49 12.27
N MET A 651 14.69 -21.56 12.82
CA MET A 651 16.05 -21.82 13.30
C MET A 651 16.45 -20.85 14.41
N TRP A 652 17.39 -21.25 15.26
CA TRP A 652 18.05 -20.34 16.20
C TRP A 652 19.23 -19.64 15.53
N LEU A 653 19.27 -18.31 15.63
CA LEU A 653 20.37 -17.48 15.14
C LEU A 653 20.96 -16.65 16.28
N TYR A 654 22.27 -16.75 16.48
CA TYR A 654 23.01 -15.82 17.34
C TYR A 654 23.47 -14.61 16.50
N GLY A 655 22.78 -13.49 16.66
CA GLY A 655 23.07 -12.25 15.95
C GLY A 655 24.11 -11.37 16.65
N ASN A 656 24.79 -10.54 15.86
CA ASN A 656 25.77 -9.55 16.30
C ASN A 656 25.32 -8.09 16.03
N GLY A 657 24.12 -7.91 15.46
CA GLY A 657 23.46 -6.61 15.30
C GLY A 657 23.92 -5.77 14.10
N HIS A 658 24.69 -6.32 13.16
CA HIS A 658 25.18 -5.56 12.00
C HIS A 658 24.14 -5.35 10.90
N GLY A 659 23.04 -6.12 10.92
CA GLY A 659 21.94 -5.98 9.99
C GLY A 659 22.08 -6.79 8.70
N GLU A 660 22.94 -7.81 8.64
CA GLU A 660 22.96 -8.74 7.51
C GLU A 660 21.63 -9.48 7.32
N TRP A 661 21.36 -9.91 6.08
CA TRP A 661 20.10 -10.52 5.70
C TRP A 661 20.18 -12.06 5.63
N PRO A 662 19.62 -12.80 6.60
CA PRO A 662 19.65 -14.26 6.62
C PRO A 662 18.73 -14.85 5.55
N THR A 663 19.25 -15.82 4.81
CA THR A 663 18.55 -16.45 3.69
C THR A 663 18.79 -17.96 3.66
N LEU A 664 17.73 -18.72 3.46
CA LEU A 664 17.77 -20.13 3.08
C LEU A 664 17.59 -20.24 1.56
N ASP A 665 18.52 -20.93 0.90
CA ASP A 665 18.45 -21.22 -0.52
C ASP A 665 18.03 -22.68 -0.72
N PHE A 666 16.80 -22.87 -1.21
CA PHE A 666 16.27 -24.18 -1.56
C PHE A 666 16.20 -24.34 -3.07
N VAL A 667 16.34 -25.58 -3.56
CA VAL A 667 15.92 -25.95 -4.91
C VAL A 667 14.61 -26.70 -4.80
N ASP A 668 13.60 -26.28 -5.57
CA ASP A 668 12.30 -26.94 -5.60
C ASP A 668 12.27 -28.13 -6.57
N ALA A 669 11.14 -28.85 -6.60
CA ALA A 669 10.98 -30.01 -7.49
C ALA A 669 10.98 -29.66 -8.99
N ALA A 670 10.82 -28.37 -9.34
CA ALA A 670 10.93 -27.88 -10.70
C ALA A 670 12.37 -27.45 -11.05
N GLY A 671 13.33 -27.62 -10.13
CA GLY A 671 14.72 -27.23 -10.31
C GLY A 671 14.98 -25.74 -10.13
N THR A 672 14.03 -24.99 -9.56
CA THR A 672 14.12 -23.55 -9.37
C THR A 672 14.63 -23.22 -7.98
N HIS A 673 15.54 -22.25 -7.88
CA HIS A 673 16.01 -21.72 -6.60
C HIS A 673 14.91 -20.90 -5.93
N GLN A 674 14.59 -21.20 -4.68
CA GLN A 674 13.63 -20.52 -3.81
C GLN A 674 14.40 -19.89 -2.66
N LEU A 675 14.57 -18.56 -2.71
CA LEU A 675 15.33 -17.80 -1.73
C LEU A 675 14.40 -17.33 -0.59
N LEU A 676 14.41 -18.05 0.52
CA LEU A 676 13.57 -17.73 1.68
C LEU A 676 14.35 -16.82 2.64
N ARG A 677 13.95 -15.54 2.69
CA ARG A 677 14.65 -14.50 3.45
C ARG A 677 13.94 -14.19 4.78
N GLY A 678 14.70 -14.13 5.86
CA GLY A 678 14.22 -13.68 7.18
C GLY A 678 14.34 -12.16 7.36
N ASP A 679 14.06 -11.65 8.55
CA ASP A 679 14.31 -10.24 8.88
C ASP A 679 15.82 -9.94 8.95
N HIS A 680 16.20 -8.69 8.65
CA HIS A 680 17.58 -8.22 8.83
C HIS A 680 18.03 -8.37 10.30
N MET A 681 19.25 -8.87 10.50
CA MET A 681 19.82 -9.22 11.81
C MET A 681 20.29 -8.00 12.61
N THR A 682 19.32 -7.23 13.11
CA THR A 682 19.55 -6.00 13.92
C THR A 682 19.63 -6.26 15.42
N TRP A 683 19.53 -7.52 15.85
CA TRP A 683 19.61 -7.93 17.26
C TRP A 683 20.98 -8.53 17.62
N THR A 684 21.29 -8.52 18.91
CA THR A 684 22.43 -9.24 19.49
C THR A 684 21.94 -10.43 20.31
N GLY A 685 22.68 -11.56 20.27
CA GLY A 685 22.33 -12.78 21.00
C GLY A 685 21.38 -13.73 20.24
N TRP A 686 20.91 -14.77 20.94
CA TRP A 686 20.03 -15.80 20.37
C TRP A 686 18.62 -15.27 20.11
N LYS A 687 18.10 -15.55 18.91
CA LYS A 687 16.71 -15.34 18.54
C LYS A 687 16.25 -16.51 17.67
N TYR A 688 15.06 -17.05 17.96
CA TYR A 688 14.39 -17.99 17.07
C TYR A 688 13.75 -17.21 15.92
N VAL A 689 14.10 -17.57 14.70
CA VAL A 689 13.62 -16.93 13.48
C VAL A 689 12.81 -17.96 12.70
N GLU A 690 11.59 -17.58 12.32
CA GLU A 690 10.73 -18.37 11.44
C GLU A 690 10.59 -17.66 10.10
N ILE A 691 10.88 -18.36 9.01
CA ILE A 691 10.88 -17.86 7.64
C ILE A 691 9.78 -18.59 6.86
N PRO A 692 8.72 -17.90 6.38
CA PRO A 692 7.63 -18.55 5.67
C PRO A 692 8.06 -19.07 4.29
N VAL A 693 7.45 -20.16 3.85
CA VAL A 693 7.55 -20.64 2.46
C VAL A 693 6.43 -19.99 1.65
N PRO A 694 6.72 -19.28 0.54
CA PRO A 694 5.69 -18.70 -0.31
C PRO A 694 4.71 -19.74 -0.86
N ALA A 695 3.47 -19.32 -1.12
CA ALA A 695 2.49 -20.17 -1.78
C ALA A 695 2.86 -20.37 -3.26
N GLY A 696 2.60 -21.55 -3.82
CA GLY A 696 2.90 -21.87 -5.23
C GLY A 696 4.29 -22.49 -5.48
N VAL A 697 5.12 -22.62 -4.44
CA VAL A 697 6.38 -23.36 -4.50
C VAL A 697 6.12 -24.84 -4.78
N SER A 698 6.97 -25.45 -5.62
CA SER A 698 6.91 -26.89 -5.91
C SER A 698 7.64 -27.71 -4.83
N TYR A 699 7.16 -28.90 -4.49
CA TYR A 699 7.75 -29.75 -3.44
C TYR A 699 8.18 -31.11 -3.99
N PRO A 700 9.21 -31.78 -3.42
CA PRO A 700 9.94 -31.40 -2.20
C PRO A 700 10.90 -30.23 -2.41
N LEU A 701 11.28 -29.59 -1.29
CA LEU A 701 12.35 -28.59 -1.24
C LEU A 701 13.66 -29.24 -0.83
N THR A 702 14.75 -28.89 -1.49
CA THR A 702 16.10 -29.37 -1.17
C THR A 702 16.98 -28.21 -0.74
N LEU A 703 17.41 -28.18 0.52
CA LEU A 703 18.29 -27.16 1.06
C LEU A 703 19.65 -27.25 0.36
N SER A 704 20.01 -26.17 -0.32
CA SER A 704 21.29 -26.03 -1.00
C SER A 704 22.32 -25.35 -0.12
N ARG A 705 21.91 -24.30 0.62
CA ARG A 705 22.79 -23.55 1.54
C ARG A 705 21.97 -22.59 2.42
N PHE A 706 22.56 -22.23 3.55
CA PHE A 706 22.23 -21.01 4.27
C PHE A 706 23.21 -19.91 3.87
N TYR A 707 22.78 -18.65 3.85
CA TYR A 707 23.71 -17.54 3.75
C TYR A 707 23.20 -16.27 4.40
N VAL A 708 24.14 -15.36 4.63
CA VAL A 708 23.82 -13.96 4.92
C VAL A 708 24.33 -13.06 3.80
N ALA A 709 23.56 -12.03 3.49
CA ALA A 709 23.94 -11.03 2.50
C ALA A 709 23.98 -9.62 3.11
N GLU A 710 24.89 -8.80 2.59
CA GLU A 710 24.93 -7.35 2.81
C GLU A 710 24.82 -6.66 1.45
N THR A 711 23.75 -5.88 1.30
CA THR A 711 23.39 -5.19 0.06
C THR A 711 23.74 -3.69 0.12
N ARG A 712 24.01 -3.13 1.30
CA ARG A 712 24.38 -1.71 1.46
C ARG A 712 25.84 -1.50 1.08
N ALA A 713 26.07 -0.65 0.08
CA ALA A 713 27.40 -0.42 -0.48
C ALA A 713 28.37 0.27 0.49
N ASP A 714 27.85 1.09 1.40
CA ASP A 714 28.60 1.90 2.37
C ASP A 714 28.91 1.18 3.69
N THR A 715 28.28 0.03 3.94
CA THR A 715 28.41 -0.68 5.21
C THR A 715 29.49 -1.76 5.15
N LYS A 716 30.67 -1.51 5.74
CA LYS A 716 31.79 -2.45 5.70
C LYS A 716 32.17 -2.94 7.09
N TYR A 717 32.18 -4.26 7.28
CA TYR A 717 32.48 -4.88 8.57
C TYR A 717 32.95 -6.33 8.39
N GLN A 718 33.55 -6.85 9.46
CA GLN A 718 33.74 -8.28 9.66
C GLN A 718 32.71 -8.73 10.69
N GLY A 719 32.08 -9.87 10.44
CA GLY A 719 31.01 -10.39 11.29
C GLY A 719 31.15 -11.89 11.53
N SER A 720 30.40 -12.36 12.53
CA SER A 720 30.19 -13.78 12.76
C SER A 720 28.80 -14.04 13.32
N LEU A 721 28.21 -15.17 12.95
CA LEU A 721 26.94 -15.62 13.50
C LEU A 721 27.00 -17.12 13.79
N MET A 722 26.08 -17.60 14.62
CA MET A 722 25.92 -19.02 14.89
C MET A 722 24.51 -19.48 14.55
N LEU A 723 24.42 -20.61 13.86
CA LEU A 723 23.17 -21.29 13.53
C LEU A 723 22.98 -22.51 14.41
N ASP A 724 21.74 -22.77 14.79
CA ASP A 724 21.35 -24.01 15.44
C ASP A 724 19.89 -24.40 15.14
N ASP A 725 19.57 -25.70 15.26
CA ASP A 725 18.22 -26.28 15.14
C ASP A 725 17.38 -25.78 13.94
N LEU A 726 17.85 -26.01 12.71
CA LEU A 726 17.01 -25.77 11.53
C LEU A 726 15.89 -26.81 11.48
N VAL A 727 14.64 -26.36 11.58
CA VAL A 727 13.43 -27.17 11.52
C VAL A 727 12.49 -26.70 10.41
N ALA A 728 11.78 -27.65 9.81
CA ALA A 728 10.69 -27.41 8.86
C ALA A 728 9.35 -27.53 9.60
N LYS A 729 8.47 -26.54 9.46
CA LYS A 729 7.11 -26.56 9.99
C LYS A 729 6.19 -27.21 8.97
N VAL A 730 5.96 -28.52 9.10
CA VAL A 730 5.26 -29.32 8.09
C VAL A 730 3.80 -29.56 8.50
N PRO A 731 2.81 -29.09 7.72
CA PRO A 731 1.41 -29.44 7.93
C PRO A 731 1.10 -30.86 7.43
N PRO A 732 -0.08 -31.41 7.76
CA PRO A 732 -0.62 -32.56 7.04
C PRO A 732 -0.72 -32.27 5.53
N ALA A 733 -0.39 -33.26 4.70
CA ALA A 733 -0.37 -33.09 3.25
C ALA A 733 -1.77 -32.90 2.66
N VAL A 734 -1.86 -32.04 1.65
CA VAL A 734 -3.05 -31.85 0.82
C VAL A 734 -2.64 -31.87 -0.65
N ASP A 735 -3.27 -32.75 -1.43
CA ASP A 735 -3.07 -32.78 -2.87
C ASP A 735 -3.82 -31.60 -3.49
N THR A 736 -3.07 -30.65 -4.05
CA THR A 736 -3.64 -29.49 -4.73
C THR A 736 -3.49 -29.68 -6.24
N PRO A 737 -4.57 -29.58 -7.03
CA PRO A 737 -4.45 -29.64 -8.49
C PRO A 737 -3.57 -28.51 -9.04
N ALA A 738 -2.86 -28.79 -10.12
CA ALA A 738 -2.10 -27.77 -10.82
C ALA A 738 -3.02 -26.64 -11.30
N ALA A 739 -2.61 -25.39 -11.05
CA ALA A 739 -3.34 -24.23 -11.52
C ALA A 739 -3.36 -24.20 -13.06
N SER A 740 -4.50 -23.82 -13.65
CA SER A 740 -4.58 -23.60 -15.09
C SER A 740 -3.77 -22.37 -15.50
N THR A 741 -2.96 -22.49 -16.54
CA THR A 741 -2.25 -21.33 -17.13
C THR A 741 -3.25 -20.31 -17.64
N VAL A 742 -3.19 -19.09 -17.10
CA VAL A 742 -3.92 -17.93 -17.62
C VAL A 742 -3.18 -17.42 -18.84
N ARG A 743 -3.89 -17.29 -19.97
CA ARG A 743 -3.31 -16.79 -21.23
C ARG A 743 -3.80 -15.38 -21.47
N ASP A 744 -2.86 -14.48 -21.70
CA ASP A 744 -3.17 -13.10 -21.99
C ASP A 744 -3.33 -12.86 -23.51
N PRO A 745 -4.40 -12.16 -23.94
CA PRO A 745 -4.64 -11.92 -25.36
C PRO A 745 -3.61 -10.98 -26.02
N VAL A 746 -2.80 -10.24 -25.25
CA VAL A 746 -1.72 -9.42 -25.84
C VAL A 746 -0.67 -10.31 -26.52
N VAL A 747 -0.45 -11.53 -26.02
CA VAL A 747 0.53 -12.46 -26.60
C VAL A 747 -0.10 -13.26 -27.73
N ILE A 748 0.40 -13.05 -28.95
CA ILE A 748 0.03 -13.86 -30.11
C ILE A 748 0.77 -15.20 -30.01
N GLN A 749 0.10 -16.22 -29.49
CA GLN A 749 0.67 -17.57 -29.40
C GLN A 749 0.80 -18.23 -30.79
N ASN A 750 -0.21 -18.03 -31.66
CA ASN A 750 -0.20 -18.55 -33.02
C ASN A 750 -0.47 -17.44 -34.03
N GLY A 751 0.52 -17.14 -34.89
CA GLY A 751 0.40 -16.17 -35.96
C GLY A 751 1.45 -15.06 -35.93
N THR A 752 1.31 -14.15 -36.90
CA THR A 752 2.31 -13.11 -37.17
C THR A 752 1.82 -11.72 -36.78
N LEU A 753 2.73 -10.75 -36.71
CA LEU A 753 2.41 -9.33 -36.61
C LEU A 753 2.06 -8.71 -37.98
N ALA A 754 1.71 -9.53 -38.98
CA ALA A 754 1.29 -9.03 -40.28
C ALA A 754 0.01 -8.19 -40.14
N GLY A 755 0.02 -7.00 -40.74
CA GLY A 755 -1.08 -6.03 -40.63
C GLY A 755 -0.94 -5.03 -39.47
N ARG A 756 0.08 -5.16 -38.60
CA ARG A 756 0.44 -4.12 -37.63
C ARG A 756 1.14 -2.96 -38.33
N ASN A 757 0.83 -1.72 -37.97
CA ASN A 757 1.34 -0.53 -38.67
C ASN A 757 2.85 -0.32 -38.52
N TRP A 758 3.39 -0.67 -37.36
CA TRP A 758 4.83 -0.61 -37.07
C TRP A 758 5.16 -1.54 -35.90
N ARG A 759 6.46 -1.79 -35.68
CA ARG A 759 6.92 -2.77 -34.69
C ARG A 759 8.11 -2.25 -33.89
N PHE A 760 8.24 -2.67 -32.64
CA PHE A 760 9.46 -2.45 -31.84
C PHE A 760 9.85 -3.74 -31.13
N ALA A 761 11.12 -3.86 -30.74
CA ALA A 761 11.63 -5.02 -30.01
C ALA A 761 12.01 -4.63 -28.59
N VAL A 762 11.97 -5.60 -27.67
CA VAL A 762 12.44 -5.47 -26.29
C VAL A 762 13.36 -6.64 -25.95
N MET A 763 14.47 -6.33 -25.30
CA MET A 763 15.39 -7.30 -24.69
C MET A 763 15.77 -6.85 -23.28
N SER A 764 16.08 -7.78 -22.40
CA SER A 764 16.48 -7.49 -21.01
C SER A 764 17.33 -8.63 -20.44
N ASP A 765 17.97 -8.40 -19.29
CA ASP A 765 18.54 -9.49 -18.47
C ASP A 765 19.55 -10.38 -19.23
N ALA A 766 20.52 -9.74 -19.88
CA ALA A 766 21.67 -10.45 -20.45
C ALA A 766 22.75 -10.71 -19.39
N GLN A 767 23.09 -9.70 -18.58
CA GLN A 767 24.05 -9.78 -17.47
C GLN A 767 25.46 -10.30 -17.87
N PHE A 768 26.08 -9.71 -18.90
CA PHE A 768 27.49 -9.99 -19.22
C PHE A 768 28.46 -9.02 -18.52
N VAL A 769 29.76 -9.34 -18.52
CA VAL A 769 30.84 -8.50 -17.98
C VAL A 769 31.95 -8.27 -19.01
N ALA A 770 32.58 -7.10 -19.01
CA ALA A 770 33.65 -6.71 -19.92
C ALA A 770 34.95 -7.50 -19.71
N ARG A 771 35.18 -8.01 -18.49
CA ARG A 771 36.36 -8.85 -18.20
C ARG A 771 36.32 -10.23 -18.87
N ASP A 772 35.15 -10.67 -19.33
CA ASP A 772 34.95 -11.92 -20.08
C ASP A 772 34.03 -11.70 -21.30
N PRO A 773 34.53 -10.95 -22.31
CA PRO A 773 33.71 -10.50 -23.44
C PRO A 773 33.29 -11.63 -24.39
N ASP A 774 33.91 -12.80 -24.26
CA ASP A 774 33.65 -14.02 -25.03
C ASP A 774 32.95 -15.09 -24.17
N SER A 775 32.32 -14.72 -23.06
CA SER A 775 31.50 -15.64 -22.27
C SER A 775 30.31 -16.20 -23.08
N ASP A 776 29.77 -17.34 -22.65
CA ASP A 776 28.55 -17.91 -23.26
C ASP A 776 27.37 -16.92 -23.19
N ILE A 777 27.28 -16.17 -22.11
CA ILE A 777 26.28 -15.12 -21.90
C ILE A 777 26.45 -13.97 -22.91
N ALA A 778 27.68 -13.47 -23.11
CA ALA A 778 27.95 -12.44 -24.11
C ALA A 778 27.67 -12.93 -25.55
N ARG A 779 28.00 -14.18 -25.87
CA ARG A 779 27.66 -14.80 -27.15
C ARG A 779 26.14 -14.91 -27.35
N SER A 780 25.41 -15.31 -26.31
CA SER A 780 23.96 -15.38 -26.31
C SER A 780 23.33 -14.01 -26.54
N ALA A 781 23.79 -12.97 -25.85
CA ALA A 781 23.32 -11.59 -26.04
C ALA A 781 23.55 -11.09 -27.49
N ARG A 782 24.73 -11.33 -28.06
CA ARG A 782 25.04 -11.01 -29.47
C ARG A 782 24.11 -11.74 -30.44
N ARG A 783 23.80 -13.02 -30.19
CA ARG A 783 22.83 -13.76 -31.00
C ARG A 783 21.45 -13.10 -30.96
N THR A 784 20.94 -12.77 -29.78
CA THR A 784 19.65 -12.07 -29.62
C THR A 784 19.62 -10.76 -30.41
N LEU A 785 20.68 -9.94 -30.31
CA LEU A 785 20.79 -8.68 -31.08
C LEU A 785 20.74 -8.90 -32.60
N ARG A 786 21.40 -9.96 -33.11
CA ARG A 786 21.36 -10.32 -34.53
C ARG A 786 19.98 -10.78 -34.97
N GLU A 787 19.28 -11.55 -34.15
CA GLU A 787 17.89 -11.97 -34.41
C GLU A 787 16.94 -10.77 -34.46
N ILE A 788 17.07 -9.84 -33.50
CA ILE A 788 16.32 -8.57 -33.47
C ILE A 788 16.58 -7.77 -34.74
N ARG A 789 17.86 -7.58 -35.11
CA ARG A 789 18.23 -6.88 -36.34
C ARG A 789 17.64 -7.53 -37.58
N ALA A 790 17.60 -8.87 -37.64
CA ALA A 790 17.02 -9.61 -38.75
C ALA A 790 15.48 -9.44 -38.84
N ALA A 791 14.81 -9.26 -37.71
CA ALA A 791 13.37 -9.01 -37.65
C ALA A 791 12.97 -7.60 -38.14
N LYS A 792 13.92 -6.65 -38.16
CA LYS A 792 13.75 -5.27 -38.63
C LYS A 792 12.62 -4.52 -37.90
N PRO A 793 12.70 -4.37 -36.56
CA PRO A 793 11.81 -3.46 -35.84
C PRO A 793 12.15 -2.00 -36.19
N ASP A 794 11.22 -1.08 -35.91
CA ASP A 794 11.45 0.35 -36.02
C ASP A 794 12.55 0.83 -35.03
N PHE A 795 12.61 0.23 -33.84
CA PHE A 795 13.66 0.41 -32.84
C PHE A 795 13.67 -0.75 -31.81
N LEU A 796 14.73 -0.82 -31.00
CA LEU A 796 14.90 -1.72 -29.86
C LEU A 796 14.83 -0.93 -28.54
N VAL A 797 14.21 -1.50 -27.52
CA VAL A 797 14.41 -1.09 -26.13
C VAL A 797 15.21 -2.18 -25.40
N ILE A 798 16.32 -1.77 -24.80
CA ILE A 798 17.04 -2.56 -23.80
C ILE A 798 16.46 -2.17 -22.45
N ASP A 799 15.72 -3.09 -21.84
CA ASP A 799 14.98 -2.86 -20.61
C ASP A 799 15.74 -3.42 -19.40
N GLY A 800 16.90 -2.83 -19.13
CA GLY A 800 17.77 -3.12 -18.00
C GLY A 800 18.55 -4.45 -18.04
N ASP A 801 19.51 -4.53 -17.13
CA ASP A 801 20.33 -5.70 -16.84
C ASP A 801 21.06 -6.30 -18.06
N LEU A 802 21.54 -5.44 -18.96
CA LEU A 802 22.37 -5.90 -20.08
C LEU A 802 23.76 -6.29 -19.57
N VAL A 803 24.29 -5.54 -18.60
CA VAL A 803 25.54 -5.82 -17.89
C VAL A 803 25.25 -6.42 -16.51
N ASP A 804 26.22 -7.08 -15.90
CA ASP A 804 26.06 -7.70 -14.57
C ASP A 804 26.48 -6.78 -13.41
N GLU A 805 27.48 -5.91 -13.60
CA GLU A 805 28.11 -5.18 -12.47
C GLU A 805 28.08 -3.66 -12.60
N GLY A 806 27.68 -3.10 -13.74
CA GLY A 806 27.53 -1.64 -13.88
C GLY A 806 28.84 -0.86 -13.77
N SER A 807 29.99 -1.53 -13.92
CA SER A 807 31.29 -0.85 -13.98
C SER A 807 31.37 -0.01 -15.26
N PRO A 808 32.17 1.09 -15.28
CA PRO A 808 32.39 1.86 -16.50
C PRO A 808 32.88 0.99 -17.67
N GLU A 809 33.70 -0.03 -17.40
CA GLU A 809 34.18 -0.99 -18.38
C GLU A 809 33.04 -1.84 -18.97
N ASP A 810 32.13 -2.33 -18.13
CA ASP A 810 30.96 -3.10 -18.57
C ASP A 810 30.04 -2.25 -19.46
N LEU A 811 29.74 -1.02 -19.01
CA LEU A 811 28.86 -0.11 -19.74
C LEU A 811 29.46 0.28 -21.11
N SER A 812 30.77 0.56 -21.17
CA SER A 812 31.47 0.83 -22.43
C SER A 812 31.48 -0.41 -23.35
N PHE A 813 31.64 -1.61 -22.79
CA PHE A 813 31.56 -2.85 -23.57
C PHE A 813 30.14 -3.08 -24.12
N ALA A 814 29.10 -2.80 -23.32
CA ALA A 814 27.72 -2.88 -23.77
C ALA A 814 27.43 -1.92 -24.93
N HIS A 815 27.87 -0.65 -24.83
CA HIS A 815 27.72 0.31 -25.92
C HIS A 815 28.42 -0.15 -27.21
N ARG A 816 29.64 -0.70 -27.08
CA ARG A 816 30.36 -1.27 -28.22
C ARG A 816 29.59 -2.44 -28.85
N MET A 817 29.11 -3.38 -28.04
CA MET A 817 28.34 -4.54 -28.52
C MET A 817 27.07 -4.11 -29.26
N LEU A 818 26.31 -3.16 -28.70
CA LEU A 818 25.10 -2.61 -29.34
C LEU A 818 25.45 -1.97 -30.69
N THR A 819 26.52 -1.19 -30.75
CA THR A 819 26.97 -0.52 -31.97
C THR A 819 27.43 -1.52 -33.04
N GLU A 820 28.18 -2.55 -32.65
CA GLU A 820 28.67 -3.59 -33.55
C GLU A 820 27.54 -4.44 -34.15
N GLU A 821 26.59 -4.87 -33.32
CA GLU A 821 25.54 -5.82 -33.73
C GLU A 821 24.36 -5.13 -34.42
N LEU A 822 23.98 -3.92 -34.00
CA LEU A 822 22.84 -3.18 -34.56
C LEU A 822 23.27 -2.15 -35.61
N GLY A 823 24.36 -1.43 -35.37
CA GLY A 823 24.80 -0.28 -36.17
C GLY A 823 23.68 0.74 -36.37
N ASP A 824 23.66 1.39 -37.53
CA ASP A 824 22.60 2.34 -37.90
C ASP A 824 21.29 1.65 -38.39
N ALA A 825 21.24 0.31 -38.38
CA ALA A 825 20.12 -0.43 -38.95
C ALA A 825 18.90 -0.45 -38.03
N VAL A 826 19.10 -0.41 -36.71
CA VAL A 826 18.04 -0.43 -35.70
C VAL A 826 18.39 0.56 -34.59
N PRO A 827 17.70 1.71 -34.50
CA PRO A 827 17.82 2.62 -33.37
C PRO A 827 17.51 1.90 -32.05
N TRP A 828 18.14 2.32 -30.96
CA TRP A 828 17.93 1.70 -29.66
C TRP A 828 17.79 2.72 -28.53
N TYR A 829 17.00 2.34 -27.51
CA TYR A 829 16.84 3.06 -26.25
C TYR A 829 17.21 2.12 -25.10
N TYR A 830 17.94 2.62 -24.12
CA TYR A 830 18.38 1.82 -22.97
C TYR A 830 17.81 2.39 -21.68
N VAL A 831 17.03 1.57 -20.97
CA VAL A 831 16.50 1.78 -19.61
C VAL A 831 17.44 1.09 -18.61
N PRO A 832 17.90 1.75 -17.55
CA PRO A 832 18.79 1.12 -16.57
C PRO A 832 18.02 0.16 -15.65
N GLY A 833 18.59 -1.03 -15.45
CA GLY A 833 18.21 -2.01 -14.44
C GLY A 833 19.13 -1.94 -13.22
N ASN A 834 18.89 -2.81 -12.25
CA ASN A 834 19.66 -2.80 -11.00
C ASN A 834 21.09 -3.29 -11.18
N HIS A 835 21.39 -4.08 -12.21
CA HIS A 835 22.76 -4.48 -12.52
C HIS A 835 23.58 -3.36 -13.19
N GLU A 836 22.96 -2.35 -13.81
CA GLU A 836 23.67 -1.15 -14.28
C GLU A 836 24.22 -0.29 -13.14
N VAL A 837 23.74 -0.47 -11.91
CA VAL A 837 24.20 0.26 -10.72
C VAL A 837 24.75 -0.64 -9.61
N MET A 838 24.77 -1.96 -9.80
CA MET A 838 25.16 -2.92 -8.75
C MET A 838 26.59 -2.68 -8.20
N GLY A 839 27.54 -2.37 -9.08
CA GLY A 839 28.93 -2.07 -8.74
C GLY A 839 29.33 -0.61 -8.99
N GLY A 840 28.37 0.26 -9.32
CA GLY A 840 28.61 1.62 -9.77
C GLY A 840 27.57 2.62 -9.27
N LYS A 841 27.65 3.86 -9.74
CA LYS A 841 26.59 4.86 -9.55
C LYS A 841 25.81 4.99 -10.85
N ILE A 842 24.53 5.36 -10.78
CA ILE A 842 23.73 5.68 -11.96
C ILE A 842 24.39 6.73 -12.86
N THR A 843 25.26 7.59 -12.30
CA THR A 843 26.04 8.56 -13.07
C THR A 843 26.94 7.91 -14.12
N ASN A 844 27.45 6.70 -13.89
CA ASN A 844 28.23 5.95 -14.86
C ASN A 844 27.39 5.59 -16.09
N PHE A 845 26.19 5.05 -15.85
CA PHE A 845 25.22 4.77 -16.91
C PHE A 845 24.88 6.04 -17.68
N THR A 846 24.59 7.14 -16.97
CA THR A 846 24.19 8.38 -17.66
C THR A 846 25.32 9.04 -18.45
N ALA A 847 26.58 8.81 -18.06
CA ALA A 847 27.74 9.29 -18.81
C ALA A 847 27.91 8.54 -20.14
N GLU A 848 27.62 7.25 -20.17
CA GLU A 848 27.78 6.40 -21.36
C GLU A 848 26.55 6.47 -22.28
N PHE A 849 25.34 6.40 -21.71
CA PHE A 849 24.09 6.23 -22.45
C PHE A 849 23.16 7.44 -22.41
N GLY A 850 23.49 8.50 -21.66
CA GLY A 850 22.63 9.69 -21.49
C GLY A 850 21.56 9.54 -20.41
N ALA A 851 20.52 10.37 -20.43
CA ALA A 851 19.49 10.39 -19.38
C ALA A 851 18.86 9.02 -19.13
N ALA A 852 18.67 8.67 -17.84
CA ALA A 852 18.05 7.42 -17.38
C ALA A 852 16.53 7.40 -17.64
N GLN A 853 15.87 8.56 -17.54
CA GLN A 853 14.46 8.72 -17.87
C GLN A 853 14.30 9.45 -19.21
N ARG A 854 13.30 9.04 -20.00
CA ARG A 854 13.03 9.63 -21.32
C ARG A 854 11.52 9.70 -21.60
N VAL A 855 11.14 10.70 -22.40
CA VAL A 855 9.82 10.80 -23.02
C VAL A 855 10.01 11.08 -24.50
N PHE A 856 9.43 10.25 -25.37
CA PHE A 856 9.50 10.44 -26.81
C PHE A 856 8.26 9.88 -27.50
N ASP A 857 7.92 10.42 -28.67
CA ASP A 857 6.76 9.97 -29.44
C ASP A 857 7.21 9.22 -30.69
N HIS A 858 6.61 8.06 -30.97
CA HIS A 858 6.81 7.32 -32.21
C HIS A 858 5.47 6.96 -32.82
N LYS A 859 5.20 7.46 -34.04
CA LYS A 859 4.00 7.14 -34.83
C LYS A 859 2.67 7.24 -34.04
N GLY A 860 2.56 8.23 -33.16
CA GLY A 860 1.36 8.51 -32.35
C GLY A 860 1.30 7.78 -31.00
N THR A 861 2.34 7.03 -30.64
CA THR A 861 2.50 6.44 -29.29
C THR A 861 3.56 7.21 -28.53
N ARG A 862 3.23 7.66 -27.31
CA ARG A 862 4.19 8.25 -26.38
C ARG A 862 4.84 7.18 -25.52
N PHE A 863 6.16 7.11 -25.58
CA PHE A 863 6.99 6.26 -24.74
C PHE A 863 7.47 7.06 -23.54
N VAL A 864 7.39 6.45 -22.37
CA VAL A 864 7.95 6.96 -21.11
C VAL A 864 8.84 5.87 -20.55
N THR A 865 10.09 6.20 -20.23
CA THR A 865 11.01 5.29 -19.54
C THR A 865 11.36 5.82 -18.16
N LEU A 866 11.34 4.95 -17.15
CA LEU A 866 11.65 5.30 -15.76
C LEU A 866 12.89 4.54 -15.26
N ASP A 867 13.54 5.12 -14.25
CA ASP A 867 14.70 4.55 -13.58
C ASP A 867 14.25 3.81 -12.31
N THR A 868 14.19 2.48 -12.42
CA THR A 868 13.94 1.56 -11.31
C THR A 868 15.21 0.78 -10.94
N SER A 869 16.40 1.25 -11.31
CA SER A 869 17.68 0.58 -11.01
C SER A 869 17.92 0.39 -9.50
N SER A 870 17.25 1.19 -8.68
CA SER A 870 17.21 1.07 -7.22
C SER A 870 16.09 0.18 -6.66
N LEU A 871 15.45 -0.64 -7.51
CA LEU A 871 14.32 -1.53 -7.17
C LEU A 871 13.04 -0.82 -6.69
N THR A 872 13.00 0.51 -6.82
CA THR A 872 11.89 1.40 -6.43
C THR A 872 11.88 2.59 -7.38
N LEU A 873 10.72 3.22 -7.55
CA LEU A 873 10.59 4.51 -8.24
C LEU A 873 11.18 5.64 -7.41
N ARG A 874 11.11 5.59 -6.08
CA ARG A 874 11.71 6.63 -5.22
C ARG A 874 13.20 6.80 -5.44
N GLY A 875 13.94 5.70 -5.65
CA GLY A 875 15.40 5.80 -5.75
C GLY A 875 15.89 6.52 -7.01
N GLY A 876 15.09 6.62 -8.08
CA GLY A 876 15.36 7.54 -9.20
C GLY A 876 14.82 8.97 -9.00
N GLY A 877 14.27 9.28 -7.82
CA GLY A 877 13.89 10.61 -7.35
C GLY A 877 12.43 11.02 -7.63
N PHE A 878 11.95 12.04 -6.93
CA PHE A 878 10.59 12.57 -7.12
C PHE A 878 10.33 13.05 -8.55
N ASP A 879 11.35 13.61 -9.21
CA ASP A 879 11.23 14.22 -10.54
C ASP A 879 10.74 13.23 -11.60
N GLN A 880 11.04 11.93 -11.50
CA GLN A 880 10.55 10.95 -12.47
C GLN A 880 9.07 10.59 -12.28
N ILE A 881 8.55 10.66 -11.05
CA ILE A 881 7.12 10.47 -10.79
C ILE A 881 6.35 11.69 -11.30
N ALA A 882 6.91 12.90 -11.09
CA ALA A 882 6.38 14.12 -11.70
C ALA A 882 6.44 14.08 -13.23
N LEU A 883 7.52 13.53 -13.81
CA LEU A 883 7.66 13.29 -15.25
C LEU A 883 6.55 12.37 -15.76
N LEU A 884 6.31 11.23 -15.11
CA LEU A 884 5.24 10.29 -15.49
C LEU A 884 3.87 10.97 -15.47
N ARG A 885 3.52 11.64 -14.36
CA ARG A 885 2.24 12.37 -14.24
C ARG A 885 2.07 13.36 -15.38
N LYS A 886 3.10 14.17 -15.62
CA LYS A 886 3.10 15.18 -16.68
C LYS A 886 2.99 14.55 -18.07
N ALA A 887 3.70 13.45 -18.34
CA ALA A 887 3.67 12.78 -19.63
C ALA A 887 2.27 12.23 -19.94
N LEU A 888 1.58 11.66 -18.96
CA LEU A 888 0.19 11.21 -19.06
C LEU A 888 -0.77 12.39 -19.27
N ASP A 889 -0.63 13.47 -18.50
CA ASP A 889 -1.46 14.67 -18.64
C ASP A 889 -1.32 15.35 -20.00
N ASP A 890 -0.10 15.42 -20.52
CA ASP A 890 0.18 15.98 -21.83
C ASP A 890 -0.35 15.06 -22.93
N ALA A 891 -0.12 13.75 -22.80
CA ALA A 891 -0.65 12.76 -23.75
C ALA A 891 -2.18 12.79 -23.78
N ALA A 892 -2.85 13.01 -22.65
CA ALA A 892 -4.31 13.07 -22.60
C ALA A 892 -4.86 14.23 -23.45
N LYS A 893 -4.15 15.37 -23.46
CA LYS A 893 -4.57 16.60 -24.16
C LYS A 893 -4.13 16.64 -25.62
N ASP A 894 -3.07 15.93 -25.99
CA ASP A 894 -2.50 15.95 -27.33
C ASP A 894 -3.25 15.00 -28.29
N PRO A 895 -3.94 15.50 -29.34
CA PRO A 895 -4.67 14.64 -30.28
C PRO A 895 -3.76 13.84 -31.23
N SER A 896 -2.49 14.20 -31.36
CA SER A 896 -1.52 13.44 -32.16
C SER A 896 -1.04 12.16 -31.45
N VAL A 897 -1.12 12.14 -30.12
CA VAL A 897 -0.86 10.97 -29.29
C VAL A 897 -2.17 10.20 -29.12
N ASN A 898 -2.20 8.95 -29.58
CA ASN A 898 -3.34 8.05 -29.45
C ASN A 898 -3.08 6.85 -28.54
N SER A 899 -1.83 6.65 -28.09
CA SER A 899 -1.49 5.68 -27.07
C SER A 899 -0.24 6.06 -26.25
N VAL A 900 -0.06 5.42 -25.10
CA VAL A 900 1.10 5.56 -24.20
C VAL A 900 1.70 4.18 -23.91
N MET A 901 3.03 4.07 -23.88
CA MET A 901 3.77 2.92 -23.38
C MET A 901 4.68 3.34 -22.25
N LEU A 902 4.54 2.72 -21.08
CA LEU A 902 5.48 2.84 -19.97
C LEU A 902 6.46 1.68 -19.99
N LEU A 903 7.75 1.97 -19.84
CA LEU A 903 8.80 0.97 -19.71
C LEU A 903 9.66 1.28 -18.49
N GLU A 904 9.83 0.27 -17.64
CA GLU A 904 10.73 0.32 -16.49
C GLU A 904 11.22 -1.09 -16.20
N HIS A 905 12.46 -1.23 -15.77
CA HIS A 905 13.08 -2.55 -15.65
C HIS A 905 12.36 -3.45 -14.62
N VAL A 906 11.97 -2.88 -13.47
CA VAL A 906 11.39 -3.64 -12.35
C VAL A 906 9.85 -3.55 -12.38
N PRO A 907 9.12 -4.66 -12.56
CA PRO A 907 7.66 -4.61 -12.67
C PRO A 907 6.94 -4.29 -11.35
N PRO A 908 5.72 -3.74 -11.41
CA PRO A 908 4.80 -3.68 -10.28
C PRO A 908 4.49 -5.06 -9.65
N ARG A 909 4.51 -6.13 -10.44
CA ARG A 909 4.15 -7.49 -10.01
C ARG A 909 5.14 -8.52 -10.53
N ASP A 910 5.60 -9.39 -9.65
CA ASP A 910 6.35 -10.60 -10.01
C ASP A 910 5.36 -11.78 -10.04
N PRO A 911 5.16 -12.42 -11.20
CA PRO A 911 4.21 -13.53 -11.37
C PRO A 911 4.68 -14.84 -10.74
N THR A 912 5.93 -14.93 -10.28
CA THR A 912 6.47 -16.13 -9.66
C THR A 912 6.02 -16.25 -8.20
N PRO A 913 6.02 -17.46 -7.62
CA PRO A 913 5.75 -17.67 -6.21
C PRO A 913 6.60 -16.82 -5.25
N GLN A 914 7.82 -16.44 -5.64
CA GLN A 914 8.75 -15.72 -4.77
C GLN A 914 8.36 -14.26 -4.56
N GLN A 915 7.74 -13.64 -5.57
CA GLN A 915 7.41 -12.21 -5.58
C GLN A 915 8.61 -11.32 -5.22
N GLY A 916 9.82 -11.78 -5.54
CA GLY A 916 11.09 -11.18 -5.14
C GLY A 916 11.64 -10.17 -6.16
N SER A 917 11.09 -10.17 -7.37
CA SER A 917 11.54 -9.35 -8.51
C SER A 917 10.49 -8.32 -8.92
N GLN A 918 9.88 -7.64 -7.95
CA GLN A 918 8.87 -6.60 -8.16
C GLN A 918 9.23 -5.31 -7.44
N LEU A 919 8.58 -4.20 -7.78
CA LEU A 919 8.75 -2.91 -7.09
C LEU A 919 8.63 -3.11 -5.58
N GLY A 920 9.70 -2.74 -4.87
CA GLY A 920 9.83 -2.97 -3.43
C GLY A 920 8.83 -2.16 -2.60
N ASP A 921 8.43 -0.99 -3.10
CA ASP A 921 7.35 -0.20 -2.51
C ASP A 921 6.01 -0.53 -3.18
N ARG A 922 5.13 -1.22 -2.45
CA ARG A 922 3.83 -1.65 -3.00
C ARG A 922 2.88 -0.49 -3.32
N LYS A 923 3.06 0.68 -2.69
CA LYS A 923 2.25 1.88 -2.98
C LYS A 923 2.71 2.54 -4.28
N GLU A 924 3.98 2.37 -4.67
CA GLU A 924 4.48 2.76 -6.00
C GLU A 924 3.89 1.88 -7.10
N ALA A 925 3.82 0.57 -6.86
CA ALA A 925 3.16 -0.37 -7.76
C ALA A 925 1.67 -0.02 -7.98
N GLU A 926 0.93 0.24 -6.89
CA GLU A 926 -0.46 0.73 -6.93
C GLU A 926 -0.60 2.06 -7.72
N LEU A 927 0.32 3.01 -7.50
CA LEU A 927 0.30 4.30 -8.19
C LEU A 927 0.44 4.14 -9.70
N VAL A 928 1.40 3.32 -10.16
CA VAL A 928 1.62 3.08 -11.60
C VAL A 928 0.39 2.40 -12.22
N GLU A 929 -0.11 1.33 -11.60
CA GLU A 929 -1.30 0.61 -12.08
C GLU A 929 -2.52 1.53 -12.18
N ASN A 930 -2.80 2.29 -11.13
CA ASN A 930 -3.94 3.22 -11.11
C ASN A 930 -3.81 4.33 -12.15
N TRP A 931 -2.62 4.94 -12.30
CA TRP A 931 -2.44 6.03 -13.25
C TRP A 931 -2.56 5.58 -14.71
N LEU A 932 -2.02 4.41 -15.05
CA LEU A 932 -2.15 3.85 -16.39
C LEU A 932 -3.59 3.43 -16.68
N ALA A 933 -4.25 2.72 -15.75
CA ALA A 933 -5.65 2.34 -15.89
C ALA A 933 -6.57 3.55 -16.04
N ASP A 934 -6.40 4.57 -15.19
CA ASP A 934 -7.18 5.80 -15.26
C ASP A 934 -6.95 6.58 -16.55
N PHE A 935 -5.71 6.63 -17.05
CA PHE A 935 -5.41 7.25 -18.34
C PHE A 935 -6.20 6.56 -19.46
N GLY A 936 -6.12 5.23 -19.58
CA GLY A 936 -6.85 4.48 -20.60
C GLY A 936 -8.37 4.65 -20.48
N ARG A 937 -8.89 4.57 -19.25
CA ARG A 937 -10.32 4.67 -18.92
C ARG A 937 -10.91 6.05 -19.22
N THR A 938 -10.21 7.12 -18.86
CA THR A 938 -10.71 8.51 -18.99
C THR A 938 -10.48 9.10 -20.37
N THR A 939 -9.40 8.71 -21.06
CA THR A 939 -9.07 9.24 -22.39
C THR A 939 -9.58 8.36 -23.52
N GLY A 940 -9.73 7.05 -23.28
CA GLY A 940 -10.01 6.05 -24.31
C GLY A 940 -8.80 5.70 -25.20
N LYS A 941 -7.62 6.28 -24.92
CA LYS A 941 -6.38 6.01 -25.67
C LYS A 941 -5.78 4.67 -25.27
N GLY A 942 -4.93 4.12 -26.14
CA GLY A 942 -4.17 2.92 -25.82
C GLY A 942 -3.19 3.19 -24.69
N VAL A 943 -2.98 2.23 -23.81
CA VAL A 943 -2.00 2.31 -22.74
C VAL A 943 -1.45 0.91 -22.49
N GLY A 944 -0.15 0.78 -22.26
CA GLY A 944 0.50 -0.50 -22.02
C GLY A 944 1.78 -0.34 -21.20
N PHE A 945 2.23 -1.45 -20.63
CA PHE A 945 3.39 -1.52 -19.75
C PHE A 945 4.32 -2.66 -20.17
N VAL A 946 5.64 -2.40 -20.16
CA VAL A 946 6.67 -3.42 -20.38
C VAL A 946 7.75 -3.32 -19.30
N SER A 947 8.22 -4.47 -18.83
CA SER A 947 9.36 -4.57 -17.91
C SER A 947 10.26 -5.78 -18.20
N GLY A 948 11.33 -5.95 -17.43
CA GLY A 948 12.20 -7.14 -17.38
C GLY A 948 12.31 -7.70 -15.96
N HIS A 949 13.56 -7.94 -15.50
CA HIS A 949 13.99 -8.20 -14.11
C HIS A 949 13.61 -9.56 -13.50
N VAL A 950 12.39 -10.05 -13.74
CA VAL A 950 11.92 -11.33 -13.18
C VAL A 950 12.66 -12.52 -13.79
N GLY A 951 13.10 -12.38 -15.03
CA GLY A 951 13.76 -13.44 -15.80
C GLY A 951 12.82 -14.54 -16.29
N VAL A 952 11.54 -14.19 -16.47
CA VAL A 952 10.51 -15.03 -17.09
C VAL A 952 9.72 -14.21 -18.10
N PHE A 953 9.33 -14.85 -19.20
CA PHE A 953 8.37 -14.26 -20.13
C PHE A 953 6.96 -14.39 -19.57
N HIS A 954 6.26 -13.27 -19.36
CA HIS A 954 4.91 -13.28 -18.81
C HIS A 954 4.06 -12.14 -19.39
N ALA A 955 2.75 -12.34 -19.43
CA ALA A 955 1.82 -11.27 -19.76
C ALA A 955 0.54 -11.40 -18.95
N SER A 956 -0.05 -10.25 -18.62
CA SER A 956 -1.32 -10.13 -17.91
C SER A 956 -2.01 -8.81 -18.28
N HIS A 957 -3.32 -8.72 -18.06
CA HIS A 957 -4.04 -7.46 -18.03
C HIS A 957 -4.37 -7.09 -16.59
N VAL A 958 -4.14 -5.82 -16.24
CA VAL A 958 -4.55 -5.22 -14.97
C VAL A 958 -5.41 -4.00 -15.30
N ASP A 959 -6.69 -4.05 -14.91
CA ASP A 959 -7.67 -2.97 -15.13
C ASP A 959 -7.68 -2.40 -16.57
N GLY A 960 -7.62 -3.30 -17.56
CA GLY A 960 -7.67 -2.97 -18.98
C GLY A 960 -6.33 -2.58 -19.61
N VAL A 961 -5.23 -2.61 -18.86
CA VAL A 961 -3.88 -2.32 -19.34
C VAL A 961 -3.09 -3.62 -19.51
N PRO A 962 -2.52 -3.92 -20.69
CA PRO A 962 -1.60 -5.04 -20.87
C PRO A 962 -0.25 -4.75 -20.22
N TYR A 963 0.19 -5.67 -19.37
CA TYR A 963 1.51 -5.74 -18.73
C TYR A 963 2.27 -6.92 -19.33
N VAL A 964 3.43 -6.65 -19.92
CA VAL A 964 4.29 -7.69 -20.51
C VAL A 964 5.67 -7.65 -19.85
N ILE A 965 6.08 -8.77 -19.26
CA ILE A 965 7.41 -8.96 -18.71
C ILE A 965 8.24 -9.70 -19.76
N ASN A 966 9.30 -9.05 -20.24
CA ASN A 966 10.30 -9.66 -21.07
C ASN A 966 11.19 -10.57 -20.20
N GLY A 967 11.42 -11.80 -20.63
CA GLY A 967 12.33 -12.73 -19.95
C GLY A 967 13.79 -12.50 -20.34
N ASN A 968 14.66 -13.44 -19.98
CA ASN A 968 16.10 -13.28 -20.20
C ASN A 968 16.48 -13.27 -21.67
N SER A 969 17.38 -12.36 -22.05
CA SER A 969 17.94 -12.27 -23.41
C SER A 969 19.39 -12.74 -23.53
N GLY A 970 20.01 -13.16 -22.42
CA GLY A 970 21.36 -13.73 -22.40
C GLY A 970 21.60 -14.72 -21.27
N LYS A 971 21.24 -14.35 -20.04
CA LYS A 971 21.43 -15.16 -18.82
C LYS A 971 20.49 -16.37 -18.76
N ASN A 972 20.90 -17.39 -18.00
CA ASN A 972 20.07 -18.56 -17.70
C ASN A 972 18.72 -18.17 -17.08
N PRO A 973 17.61 -18.84 -17.46
CA PRO A 973 16.27 -18.49 -16.98
C PRO A 973 16.08 -18.59 -15.46
N ALA A 974 15.11 -17.83 -14.94
CA ALA A 974 14.80 -17.78 -13.50
C ALA A 974 13.68 -18.73 -13.05
N ALA A 975 13.02 -19.43 -13.98
CA ALA A 975 11.92 -20.36 -13.70
C ALA A 975 11.90 -21.52 -14.72
N PRO A 976 10.98 -22.50 -14.59
CA PRO A 976 10.81 -23.56 -15.57
C PRO A 976 10.32 -23.04 -16.94
N ALA A 977 10.65 -23.77 -18.00
CA ALA A 977 10.36 -23.38 -19.39
C ALA A 977 8.86 -23.22 -19.69
N ASP A 978 8.00 -24.04 -19.07
CA ASP A 978 6.54 -23.97 -19.19
C ASP A 978 5.90 -22.82 -18.40
N GLN A 979 6.69 -22.11 -17.60
CA GLN A 979 6.32 -20.89 -16.88
C GLN A 979 7.02 -19.64 -17.45
N GLY A 980 7.51 -19.71 -18.69
CA GLY A 980 8.18 -18.60 -19.36
C GLY A 980 9.68 -18.51 -19.08
N GLY A 981 10.27 -19.49 -18.40
CA GLY A 981 11.70 -19.54 -18.12
C GLY A 981 12.53 -20.08 -19.29
N PHE A 982 12.83 -19.21 -20.24
CA PHE A 982 13.74 -19.51 -21.36
C PHE A 982 14.46 -18.24 -21.83
N VAL A 983 15.43 -18.36 -22.75
CA VAL A 983 16.15 -17.21 -23.33
C VAL A 983 15.48 -16.78 -24.64
N GLY A 984 15.31 -15.48 -24.83
CA GLY A 984 14.66 -14.92 -26.01
C GLY A 984 14.51 -13.40 -25.97
N TRP A 985 13.52 -12.89 -26.69
CA TRP A 985 13.17 -11.47 -26.73
C TRP A 985 11.71 -11.29 -27.15
N THR A 986 11.16 -10.09 -26.96
CA THR A 986 9.76 -9.80 -27.31
C THR A 986 9.66 -8.81 -28.47
N GLU A 987 8.87 -9.15 -29.48
CA GLU A 987 8.53 -8.26 -30.60
C GLU A 987 7.10 -7.72 -30.43
N PHE A 988 6.93 -6.41 -30.44
CA PHE A 988 5.62 -5.78 -30.35
C PHE A 988 5.18 -5.23 -31.70
N GLY A 989 3.90 -5.38 -32.01
CA GLY A 989 3.24 -4.73 -33.14
C GLY A 989 2.17 -3.77 -32.66
N VAL A 990 2.13 -2.58 -33.26
CA VAL A 990 1.30 -1.46 -32.80
C VAL A 990 0.39 -0.96 -33.92
N ASN A 991 -0.87 -0.73 -33.58
CA ASN A 991 -1.88 -0.03 -34.37
C ASN A 991 -2.31 1.25 -33.63
N PRO A 992 -2.64 2.33 -34.36
CA PRO A 992 -3.15 3.55 -33.75
C PRO A 992 -4.58 3.33 -33.23
N VAL A 993 -4.89 3.91 -32.07
CA VAL A 993 -6.26 3.91 -31.55
C VAL A 993 -7.04 5.05 -32.19
N SER A 994 -8.04 4.72 -33.02
CA SER A 994 -8.81 5.73 -33.76
C SER A 994 -9.63 6.62 -32.81
N ALA A 995 -9.95 7.85 -33.23
CA ALA A 995 -10.80 8.73 -32.43
C ALA A 995 -12.20 8.14 -32.16
N HIS A 996 -12.68 7.26 -33.07
CA HIS A 996 -13.92 6.51 -32.90
C HIS A 996 -13.79 5.50 -31.76
N ASP A 997 -12.72 4.70 -31.76
CA ASP A 997 -12.47 3.71 -30.71
C ASP A 997 -12.23 4.37 -29.34
N GLN A 998 -11.51 5.50 -29.32
CA GLN A 998 -11.34 6.31 -28.11
C GLN A 998 -12.69 6.79 -27.56
N ALA A 999 -13.59 7.27 -28.44
CA ALA A 999 -14.92 7.70 -28.02
C ALA A 999 -15.79 6.53 -27.53
N ALA A 1000 -15.72 5.37 -28.21
CA ALA A 1000 -16.39 4.16 -27.78
C ALA A 1000 -15.89 3.70 -26.40
N ARG A 1001 -14.57 3.73 -26.19
CA ARG A 1001 -13.95 3.36 -24.90
C ARG A 1001 -14.35 4.30 -23.77
N ARG A 1002 -14.44 5.61 -24.00
CA ARG A 1002 -14.95 6.56 -22.98
C ARG A 1002 -16.44 6.35 -22.67
N ALA A 1003 -17.21 5.85 -23.63
CA ALA A 1003 -18.63 5.53 -23.43
C ALA A 1003 -18.82 4.20 -22.68
N ASP A 1004 -17.91 3.24 -22.85
CA ASP A 1004 -17.84 1.99 -22.09
C ASP A 1004 -16.42 1.72 -21.54
N PRO A 1005 -16.06 2.37 -20.40
CA PRO A 1005 -14.72 2.30 -19.84
C PRO A 1005 -14.36 0.96 -19.18
N TYR A 1006 -15.27 -0.01 -19.20
CA TYR A 1006 -15.05 -1.38 -18.73
C TYR A 1006 -15.29 -2.45 -19.80
N GLY A 1007 -15.64 -2.02 -21.03
CA GLY A 1007 -15.69 -2.88 -22.21
C GLY A 1007 -14.31 -3.37 -22.64
N ALA A 1008 -14.28 -4.20 -23.69
CA ALA A 1008 -13.04 -4.76 -24.22
C ALA A 1008 -12.07 -3.66 -24.72
N PRO A 1009 -10.76 -3.77 -24.46
CA PRO A 1009 -9.77 -2.82 -24.97
C PRO A 1009 -9.66 -2.90 -26.50
N SER A 1010 -9.21 -1.80 -27.12
CA SER A 1010 -8.89 -1.79 -28.55
C SER A 1010 -7.72 -2.72 -28.87
N ASP A 1011 -7.76 -3.43 -30.00
CA ASP A 1011 -6.65 -4.27 -30.51
C ASP A 1011 -5.50 -3.42 -31.07
N TRP A 1012 -4.88 -2.65 -30.19
CA TRP A 1012 -3.86 -1.66 -30.53
C TRP A 1012 -2.44 -2.19 -30.34
N LEU A 1013 -2.23 -3.10 -29.39
CA LEU A 1013 -0.94 -3.68 -29.05
C LEU A 1013 -1.02 -5.21 -29.11
N ALA A 1014 0.01 -5.83 -29.69
CA ALA A 1014 0.22 -7.26 -29.60
C ALA A 1014 1.70 -7.58 -29.47
N ALA A 1015 2.02 -8.66 -28.78
CA ALA A 1015 3.35 -9.14 -28.48
C ALA A 1015 3.58 -10.54 -29.09
N ARG A 1016 4.78 -10.76 -29.61
CA ARG A 1016 5.31 -12.07 -29.95
C ARG A 1016 6.53 -12.35 -29.09
N ILE A 1017 6.48 -13.41 -28.31
CA ILE A 1017 7.60 -13.84 -27.47
C ILE A 1017 8.42 -14.84 -28.29
N ARG A 1018 9.65 -14.43 -28.61
CA ARG A 1018 10.54 -15.11 -29.55
C ARG A 1018 11.68 -15.78 -28.79
N PRO A 1019 11.60 -17.09 -28.51
CA PRO A 1019 12.70 -17.82 -27.89
C PRO A 1019 13.88 -17.95 -28.86
N GLN A 1020 15.10 -17.90 -28.33
CA GLN A 1020 16.25 -18.44 -29.06
C GLN A 1020 15.96 -19.90 -29.38
N THR A 1021 16.18 -20.29 -30.63
CA THR A 1021 15.78 -21.60 -31.12
C THR A 1021 16.92 -22.24 -31.89
N ASP A 1022 17.48 -23.33 -31.37
CA ASP A 1022 18.54 -24.10 -32.04
C ASP A 1022 17.91 -25.15 -32.98
N THR A 1023 16.97 -25.94 -32.46
CA THR A 1023 16.19 -26.91 -33.22
C THR A 1023 14.75 -26.92 -32.75
N VAL A 1024 13.84 -27.40 -33.60
CA VAL A 1024 12.43 -27.66 -33.23
C VAL A 1024 12.09 -29.09 -33.64
N THR A 1025 11.48 -29.83 -32.72
CA THR A 1025 10.94 -31.17 -32.97
C THR A 1025 9.42 -31.11 -32.89
N LEU A 1026 8.73 -31.62 -33.92
CA LEU A 1026 7.26 -31.75 -33.94
C LEU A 1026 6.87 -33.22 -33.83
N THR A 1027 6.23 -33.58 -32.72
CA THR A 1027 5.72 -34.92 -32.46
C THR A 1027 4.22 -34.95 -32.78
N ALA A 1028 3.83 -35.79 -33.73
CA ALA A 1028 2.44 -36.05 -34.09
C ALA A 1028 2.27 -37.54 -34.47
N PRO A 1029 1.07 -38.13 -34.32
CA PRO A 1029 0.84 -39.51 -34.73
C PRO A 1029 1.00 -39.65 -36.25
N SER A 1030 1.70 -40.68 -36.73
CA SER A 1030 1.82 -40.95 -38.17
C SER A 1030 0.51 -41.39 -38.80
N THR A 1031 -0.41 -41.94 -38.00
CA THR A 1031 -1.75 -42.40 -38.43
C THR A 1031 -2.83 -41.98 -37.43
N LEU A 1032 -4.02 -41.68 -37.91
CA LEU A 1032 -5.19 -41.32 -37.10
C LEU A 1032 -6.46 -41.91 -37.75
N SER A 1033 -7.53 -42.13 -37.00
CA SER A 1033 -8.81 -42.60 -37.56
C SER A 1033 -9.78 -41.45 -37.72
N VAL A 1034 -10.70 -41.53 -38.69
CA VAL A 1034 -11.77 -40.54 -38.81
C VAL A 1034 -12.58 -40.49 -37.50
N GLY A 1035 -12.78 -39.30 -36.97
CA GLY A 1035 -13.53 -39.03 -35.73
C GLY A 1035 -12.72 -39.18 -34.45
N THR A 1036 -11.47 -39.63 -34.49
CA THR A 1036 -10.63 -39.75 -33.29
C THR A 1036 -9.73 -38.52 -33.08
N GLN A 1037 -9.33 -38.33 -31.83
CA GLN A 1037 -8.42 -37.27 -31.41
C GLN A 1037 -7.10 -37.86 -30.93
N ALA A 1038 -6.01 -37.14 -31.16
CA ALA A 1038 -4.67 -37.42 -30.67
C ALA A 1038 -3.97 -36.12 -30.29
N LYS A 1039 -2.78 -36.21 -29.68
CA LYS A 1039 -1.94 -35.05 -29.37
C LYS A 1039 -0.87 -34.85 -30.43
N ALA A 1040 -0.68 -33.60 -30.82
CA ALA A 1040 0.50 -33.15 -31.55
C ALA A 1040 1.10 -31.95 -30.80
N ALA A 1041 2.40 -32.01 -30.53
CA ALA A 1041 3.10 -31.03 -29.73
C ALA A 1041 4.50 -30.80 -30.32
N ALA A 1042 5.01 -29.59 -30.15
CA ALA A 1042 6.37 -29.25 -30.53
C ALA A 1042 7.20 -28.85 -29.31
N THR A 1043 8.49 -29.16 -29.38
CA THR A 1043 9.49 -28.78 -28.39
C THR A 1043 10.67 -28.18 -29.14
N LEU A 1044 11.16 -27.03 -28.67
CA LEU A 1044 12.38 -26.42 -29.18
C LEU A 1044 13.54 -26.70 -28.23
N SER A 1045 14.75 -26.79 -28.76
CA SER A 1045 15.98 -26.85 -27.96
C SER A 1045 16.69 -25.51 -27.95
N GLN A 1046 17.22 -25.10 -26.81
CA GLN A 1046 18.11 -23.95 -26.68
C GLN A 1046 19.18 -24.22 -25.62
N GLN A 1047 20.45 -24.00 -25.95
CA GLN A 1047 21.56 -24.09 -24.98
C GLN A 1047 21.59 -25.42 -24.20
N GLY A 1048 21.12 -26.52 -24.80
CA GLY A 1048 21.04 -27.84 -24.16
C GLY A 1048 19.78 -28.10 -23.33
N HIS A 1049 18.80 -27.20 -23.34
CA HIS A 1049 17.52 -27.31 -22.64
C HIS A 1049 16.33 -27.41 -23.62
N ASP A 1050 15.32 -28.20 -23.22
CA ASP A 1050 14.07 -28.34 -23.97
C ASP A 1050 13.04 -27.32 -23.46
N VAL A 1051 12.39 -26.62 -24.39
CA VAL A 1051 11.33 -25.64 -24.12
C VAL A 1051 10.07 -26.04 -24.89
N PRO A 1052 8.93 -26.26 -24.21
CA PRO A 1052 7.68 -26.56 -24.89
C PRO A 1052 7.26 -25.40 -25.80
N VAL A 1053 6.81 -25.70 -27.02
CA VAL A 1053 6.19 -24.71 -27.92
C VAL A 1053 4.72 -24.53 -27.48
N ALA A 1054 4.55 -23.90 -26.32
CA ALA A 1054 3.29 -23.57 -25.68
C ALA A 1054 3.37 -22.17 -25.09
N TYR A 1055 2.23 -21.58 -24.70
CA TYR A 1055 2.20 -20.26 -24.05
C TYR A 1055 3.23 -20.21 -22.91
N PRO A 1056 4.09 -19.18 -22.84
CA PRO A 1056 4.00 -17.91 -23.57
C PRO A 1056 4.74 -17.87 -24.93
N VAL A 1057 5.37 -18.96 -25.40
CA VAL A 1057 6.08 -19.00 -26.69
C VAL A 1057 5.13 -18.70 -27.85
N SER A 1058 5.54 -17.76 -28.71
CA SER A 1058 4.88 -17.48 -29.98
C SER A 1058 5.45 -18.36 -31.09
N ALA A 1059 4.57 -19.05 -31.83
CA ALA A 1059 4.93 -19.90 -32.95
C ALA A 1059 4.01 -19.64 -34.15
N ASP A 1060 4.47 -19.99 -35.35
CA ASP A 1060 3.66 -19.94 -36.56
C ASP A 1060 3.27 -21.36 -36.99
N TRP A 1061 2.11 -21.83 -36.52
CA TRP A 1061 1.55 -23.10 -36.95
C TRP A 1061 0.94 -22.98 -38.34
N SER A 1062 1.31 -23.90 -39.22
CA SER A 1062 0.84 -23.95 -40.61
C SER A 1062 0.69 -25.40 -41.06
N GLY A 1063 0.12 -25.64 -42.24
CA GLY A 1063 -0.02 -27.00 -42.75
C GLY A 1063 -0.30 -27.04 -44.24
N SER A 1064 -0.29 -28.24 -44.82
CA SER A 1064 -0.78 -28.46 -46.17
C SER A 1064 -2.28 -28.13 -46.28
N SER A 1065 -2.83 -28.09 -47.48
CA SER A 1065 -4.27 -27.86 -47.71
C SER A 1065 -5.20 -28.88 -47.02
N GLY A 1066 -4.64 -29.97 -46.48
CA GLY A 1066 -5.34 -30.96 -45.68
C GLY A 1066 -5.42 -30.64 -44.19
N VAL A 1067 -4.82 -29.55 -43.69
CA VAL A 1067 -4.88 -29.13 -42.28
C VAL A 1067 -5.83 -27.94 -42.14
N ALA A 1068 -6.78 -28.03 -41.21
CA ALA A 1068 -7.55 -26.89 -40.73
C ALA A 1068 -7.07 -26.48 -39.33
N PHE A 1069 -7.10 -25.19 -39.06
CA PHE A 1069 -6.89 -24.62 -37.72
C PHE A 1069 -8.23 -24.06 -37.22
N GLY A 1070 -8.61 -24.38 -35.98
CA GLY A 1070 -9.90 -23.94 -35.41
C GLY A 1070 -11.12 -24.63 -36.04
N ASP A 1071 -12.28 -23.97 -36.04
CA ASP A 1071 -13.58 -24.58 -36.37
C ASP A 1071 -13.93 -24.67 -37.86
N GLU A 1072 -12.98 -24.43 -38.76
CA GLU A 1072 -13.23 -24.52 -40.20
C GLU A 1072 -13.60 -25.96 -40.62
N ARG A 1073 -14.86 -26.15 -41.04
CA ARG A 1073 -15.42 -27.44 -41.51
C ARG A 1073 -15.24 -27.64 -43.03
N GLY A 1074 -14.06 -27.30 -43.54
CA GLY A 1074 -13.72 -27.45 -44.96
C GLY A 1074 -13.40 -28.90 -45.36
N SER A 1075 -12.82 -29.06 -46.54
CA SER A 1075 -12.25 -30.31 -47.04
C SER A 1075 -10.92 -30.64 -46.32
N ALA A 1076 -10.82 -30.51 -45.01
CA ALA A 1076 -9.60 -30.79 -44.25
C ALA A 1076 -9.53 -32.27 -43.86
N VAL A 1077 -8.34 -32.86 -43.94
CA VAL A 1077 -8.03 -34.24 -43.49
C VAL A 1077 -7.93 -34.28 -41.98
N VAL A 1078 -7.24 -33.32 -41.38
CA VAL A 1078 -7.12 -33.15 -39.93
C VAL A 1078 -7.47 -31.72 -39.53
N ARG A 1079 -7.91 -31.57 -38.28
CA ARG A 1079 -7.99 -30.28 -37.59
C ARG A 1079 -6.99 -30.25 -36.45
N TYR A 1080 -6.17 -29.21 -36.38
CA TYR A 1080 -5.25 -29.00 -35.27
C TYR A 1080 -5.64 -27.75 -34.47
N ASP A 1081 -5.67 -27.91 -33.14
CA ASP A 1081 -5.78 -26.81 -32.20
C ASP A 1081 -4.42 -26.58 -31.52
N PRO A 1082 -3.70 -25.49 -31.85
CA PRO A 1082 -2.39 -25.17 -31.27
C PRO A 1082 -2.48 -24.76 -29.79
N VAL A 1083 -3.67 -24.39 -29.30
CA VAL A 1083 -3.88 -24.00 -27.89
C VAL A 1083 -3.84 -25.24 -27.00
N THR A 1084 -4.54 -26.30 -27.41
CA THR A 1084 -4.67 -27.56 -26.66
C THR A 1084 -3.73 -28.67 -27.15
N GLY A 1085 -3.04 -28.47 -28.27
CA GLY A 1085 -2.25 -29.49 -28.96
C GLY A 1085 -3.10 -30.64 -29.53
N THR A 1086 -4.40 -30.43 -29.71
CA THR A 1086 -5.35 -31.50 -30.07
C THR A 1086 -5.46 -31.62 -31.59
N LEU A 1087 -5.14 -32.79 -32.11
CA LEU A 1087 -5.26 -33.15 -33.52
C LEU A 1087 -6.46 -34.10 -33.72
N THR A 1088 -7.43 -33.70 -34.54
CA THR A 1088 -8.65 -34.47 -34.82
C THR A 1088 -8.65 -34.96 -36.26
N GLY A 1089 -8.91 -36.26 -36.49
CA GLY A 1089 -9.09 -36.83 -37.82
C GLY A 1089 -10.48 -36.52 -38.35
N LEU A 1090 -10.59 -35.81 -39.47
CA LEU A 1090 -11.88 -35.36 -40.03
C LEU A 1090 -12.33 -36.20 -41.23
N ARG A 1091 -11.40 -36.58 -42.11
CA ARG A 1091 -11.67 -37.41 -43.30
C ARG A 1091 -10.43 -38.19 -43.69
N ARG A 1092 -10.63 -39.24 -44.48
CA ARG A 1092 -9.53 -40.03 -45.07
C ARG A 1092 -8.62 -39.17 -45.94
N GLY A 1093 -7.31 -39.36 -45.81
CA GLY A 1093 -6.30 -38.68 -46.61
C GLY A 1093 -5.02 -38.44 -45.82
N THR A 1094 -4.10 -37.65 -46.39
CA THR A 1094 -2.84 -37.30 -45.75
C THR A 1094 -2.73 -35.78 -45.61
N ALA A 1095 -2.24 -35.31 -44.47
CA ALA A 1095 -1.96 -33.91 -44.21
C ALA A 1095 -0.60 -33.74 -43.54
N THR A 1096 0.04 -32.60 -43.77
CA THR A 1096 1.33 -32.27 -43.14
C THR A 1096 1.12 -31.04 -42.27
N LEU A 1097 1.29 -31.23 -40.96
CA LEU A 1097 1.35 -30.16 -39.97
C LEU A 1097 2.76 -29.61 -39.91
N ALA A 1098 2.89 -28.30 -39.72
CA ALA A 1098 4.17 -27.62 -39.60
C ALA A 1098 4.11 -26.56 -38.49
N VAL A 1099 5.27 -26.31 -37.88
CA VAL A 1099 5.46 -25.25 -36.89
C VAL A 1099 6.76 -24.53 -37.21
N ASP A 1100 6.74 -23.21 -37.15
CA ASP A 1100 7.93 -22.36 -37.21
C ASP A 1100 8.08 -21.60 -35.90
N VAL A 1101 9.27 -21.68 -35.30
CA VAL A 1101 9.60 -20.95 -34.08
C VAL A 1101 10.88 -20.17 -34.35
N ASN A 1102 10.76 -18.84 -34.35
CA ASN A 1102 11.86 -17.91 -34.58
C ASN A 1102 12.72 -18.25 -35.82
N GLY A 1103 12.09 -18.69 -36.93
CA GLY A 1103 12.75 -19.03 -38.19
C GLY A 1103 13.23 -20.48 -38.31
N VAL A 1104 13.03 -21.31 -37.29
CA VAL A 1104 13.33 -22.75 -37.32
C VAL A 1104 12.04 -23.54 -37.48
N ARG A 1105 11.98 -24.38 -38.52
CA ARG A 1105 10.76 -25.06 -38.95
C ARG A 1105 10.83 -26.58 -38.75
N ALA A 1106 9.75 -27.17 -38.25
CA ALA A 1106 9.54 -28.61 -38.18
C ALA A 1106 8.22 -29.01 -38.85
N THR A 1107 8.14 -30.25 -39.37
CA THR A 1107 6.94 -30.77 -40.03
C THR A 1107 6.66 -32.21 -39.61
N ALA A 1108 5.39 -32.58 -39.52
CA ALA A 1108 4.94 -33.95 -39.29
C ALA A 1108 3.78 -34.30 -40.21
N THR A 1109 3.83 -35.48 -40.82
CA THR A 1109 2.80 -35.97 -41.75
C THR A 1109 1.90 -36.98 -41.06
N VAL A 1110 0.58 -36.79 -41.17
CA VAL A 1110 -0.45 -37.62 -40.57
C VAL A 1110 -1.36 -38.18 -41.66
N THR A 1111 -1.55 -39.50 -41.65
CA THR A 1111 -2.51 -40.17 -42.54
C THR A 1111 -3.76 -40.58 -41.76
N VAL A 1112 -4.92 -40.13 -42.22
CA VAL A 1112 -6.22 -40.47 -41.63
C VAL A 1112 -6.87 -41.61 -42.40
N HIS A 1113 -7.28 -42.67 -41.69
CA HIS A 1113 -7.90 -43.88 -42.24
C HIS A 1113 -9.38 -44.02 -41.85
#